data_AF-A0A812M1P2-F1
#
_entry.id   AF-A0A812M1P2-F1
#
_cell.length_a   1.000
_cell.length_b   1.000
_cell.length_c   1.000
_cell.angle_alpha   90.00
_cell.angle_beta   90.00
_cell.angle_gamma   90.00
#
_symmetry.space_group_name_H-M   'P 1'
#
loop_
_entity.id
_entity.type
_entity.pdbx_description
1 polymer ?
#
loop_
_entity_poly.entity_id
_entity_poly.type
_entity_poly.pdbx_seq_one_letter_code
_entity_poly.pdbx_strand_id
1 'polypeptide(L)'
;MLLAPGFVTTPGVPRALEQRSAAAAPQIAGAQSQSAPWGKAALATGLLLGSVQMSGRRQARKARARVAASAAKVDTVGIIGCSGAVGKEMLECLENRKFPTDKVRLFGNSSAGTKVSSSSFGEITVEKFSLEAAQECEICLMAVSGDFSLEWGPKIAGGPKNTQVIDNSSAWRYDKDKPLVIPEINGKGQVDAPLIANPNCTTAVGAMALWPIHQKYKLKKVLMSTYQAASGAGAPGMAELEDGLATWVKDGAVPEPKFFAHQLPFNVIPQIDKFQENGYTKEEMKVTWELQKIFGLDDDVKVSCTAVRVPTLRAHSETIVVETEEPISPDDVRKLLESSEGVKVVDDPEALKYPMPLNATGHYDVEVGRIRQSIVFGDHGIEFFVSGDQLLRGAALNAVIIAEDAVKAHALYADISESSAAASKWDPLQRPKPNAEADISQASREQDVGTATYTTKGPTPDEDQSLKLNRSQEAALRLVLERRRRFSLVQGPPGTGKTTTAVSIICGWLRTRRGPVLASAFSNRGTDNLAEVLHNLGVRVLRVGLCPQDRPYSFETRLRECGKQRGDAGMRHVMETIDADATKQFASGVDSEDLCTGQLDLVADLQSDDDKPEPEFHWIESWQGVEVGFQNISERAQSGREVRRDQVSSSG
;
A
#
# COMPACT_ATOMS: atom_id res chain seq x y z
N MET A 1 65.86 -22.45 13.24
CA MET A 1 67.20 -21.88 13.52
C MET A 1 67.07 -20.36 13.41
N LEU A 2 66.94 -19.71 14.56
CA LEU A 2 67.27 -18.32 14.96
C LEU A 2 67.35 -17.15 13.94
N LEU A 3 66.54 -16.11 14.25
CA LEU A 3 66.85 -14.66 14.41
C LEU A 3 66.26 -13.61 13.44
N ALA A 4 65.41 -12.75 14.03
CA ALA A 4 65.13 -11.33 13.71
C ALA A 4 66.34 -10.43 14.17
N PRO A 5 66.36 -9.07 14.18
CA PRO A 5 65.30 -8.02 14.20
C PRO A 5 65.50 -6.94 13.10
N GLY A 6 64.72 -5.87 12.84
CA GLY A 6 63.76 -5.02 13.54
C GLY A 6 64.11 -3.56 13.22
N PHE A 7 63.13 -2.66 12.99
CA PHE A 7 63.06 -1.28 13.53
C PHE A 7 61.90 -0.48 12.90
N VAL A 8 61.15 0.17 13.79
CA VAL A 8 60.03 1.10 13.59
C VAL A 8 60.56 2.53 13.68
N THR A 9 60.07 3.46 12.86
CA THR A 9 59.79 4.86 13.25
C THR A 9 58.78 5.54 12.29
N THR A 10 57.71 6.07 12.87
CA THR A 10 56.93 7.27 12.44
C THR A 10 57.14 8.33 13.54
N PRO A 11 56.92 9.67 13.38
CA PRO A 11 55.80 10.28 12.63
C PRO A 11 56.06 11.68 12.00
N GLY A 12 55.05 12.22 11.30
CA GLY A 12 55.03 13.64 10.89
C GLY A 12 53.73 14.07 10.21
N VAL A 13 52.82 14.66 11.00
CA VAL A 13 51.64 15.42 10.53
C VAL A 13 52.06 16.89 10.36
N PRO A 14 51.44 17.65 9.44
CA PRO A 14 50.90 18.94 9.86
C PRO A 14 49.46 19.21 9.37
N ARG A 15 48.63 19.66 10.32
CA ARG A 15 47.41 20.45 10.09
C ARG A 15 47.81 21.91 9.91
N ALA A 16 47.19 22.61 8.95
CA ALA A 16 46.92 24.04 9.07
C ALA A 16 45.65 24.40 8.30
N LEU A 17 44.85 25.25 8.94
CA LEU A 17 43.51 25.72 8.60
C LEU A 17 43.59 27.10 7.92
N GLU A 18 42.51 27.41 7.21
CA GLU A 18 41.88 28.72 7.00
C GLU A 18 42.17 29.62 5.77
N GLN A 19 41.05 29.85 5.06
CA GLN A 19 40.45 31.14 4.65
C GLN A 19 40.62 31.70 3.21
N ARG A 20 39.43 31.95 2.62
CA ARG A 20 39.00 33.05 1.70
C ARG A 20 39.22 32.91 0.18
N SER A 21 38.11 32.77 -0.56
CA SER A 21 37.39 33.88 -1.25
C SER A 21 36.78 33.47 -2.60
N ALA A 22 35.66 34.11 -2.91
CA ALA A 22 34.85 33.94 -4.11
C ALA A 22 35.34 34.78 -5.30
N ALA A 23 35.23 34.22 -6.50
CA ALA A 23 35.14 34.86 -7.84
C ALA A 23 35.30 33.74 -8.90
N ALA A 24 34.82 33.76 -10.12
CA ALA A 24 33.79 34.47 -10.88
C ALA A 24 33.68 33.68 -12.20
N ALA A 25 32.48 33.50 -12.76
CA ALA A 25 32.27 32.81 -14.04
C ALA A 25 32.61 33.74 -15.24
N PRO A 26 33.21 33.25 -16.34
CA PRO A 26 33.43 34.08 -17.52
C PRO A 26 32.21 34.05 -18.45
N GLN A 27 31.77 35.24 -18.83
CA GLN A 27 30.90 35.52 -19.98
C GLN A 27 31.73 35.46 -21.27
N ILE A 28 31.17 34.89 -22.34
CA ILE A 28 31.64 35.09 -23.71
C ILE A 28 30.52 35.79 -24.48
N ALA A 29 30.86 36.95 -25.03
CA ALA A 29 30.02 37.79 -25.86
C ALA A 29 30.27 37.54 -27.36
N GLY A 30 29.18 37.45 -28.11
CA GLY A 30 28.91 38.19 -29.36
C GLY A 30 29.83 38.02 -30.58
N ALA A 31 29.26 37.45 -31.65
CA ALA A 31 29.60 37.82 -33.02
C ALA A 31 28.31 37.94 -33.86
N GLN A 32 28.14 39.11 -34.48
CA GLN A 32 27.05 39.49 -35.39
C GLN A 32 27.35 39.02 -36.83
N SER A 33 26.32 38.69 -37.62
CA SER A 33 26.24 39.08 -39.04
C SER A 33 24.78 39.02 -39.56
N GLN A 34 24.52 39.71 -40.67
CA GLN A 34 23.30 40.45 -41.02
C GLN A 34 22.39 39.77 -42.06
N SER A 35 21.08 40.06 -41.98
CA SER A 35 20.08 40.35 -43.06
C SER A 35 19.82 39.30 -44.17
N ALA A 36 18.61 39.02 -44.71
CA ALA A 36 17.31 39.70 -44.78
C ALA A 36 16.17 38.68 -45.12
N PRO A 37 14.95 39.06 -45.56
CA PRO A 37 13.68 38.91 -44.85
C PRO A 37 12.77 37.79 -45.41
N TRP A 38 11.59 37.57 -44.81
CA TRP A 38 10.26 37.38 -45.43
C TRP A 38 9.30 36.79 -44.38
N GLY A 39 8.09 37.37 -44.26
CA GLY A 39 6.90 36.67 -43.75
C GLY A 39 6.53 36.86 -42.26
N LYS A 40 6.04 38.05 -41.88
CA LYS A 40 5.20 38.23 -40.69
C LYS A 40 3.86 37.51 -40.89
N ALA A 41 3.65 36.33 -40.28
CA ALA A 41 2.32 35.77 -39.97
C ALA A 41 2.40 34.43 -39.19
N ALA A 42 3.05 34.37 -38.00
CA ALA A 42 2.97 33.17 -37.16
C ALA A 42 3.33 33.38 -35.66
N LEU A 43 3.22 34.60 -35.14
CA LEU A 43 3.63 34.93 -33.76
C LEU A 43 2.48 35.61 -33.01
N ALA A 44 1.46 34.82 -32.67
CA ALA A 44 0.46 35.21 -31.65
C ALA A 44 -0.19 34.01 -30.93
N THR A 45 -0.09 32.79 -31.48
CA THR A 45 -0.81 31.62 -30.93
C THR A 45 0.05 30.70 -30.04
N GLY A 46 1.37 30.89 -29.99
CA GLY A 46 2.30 30.02 -29.24
C GLY A 46 2.60 30.43 -27.79
N LEU A 47 2.31 31.67 -27.38
CA LEU A 47 2.69 32.21 -26.07
C LEU A 47 1.60 32.14 -24.99
N LEU A 48 0.36 31.80 -25.36
CA LEU A 48 -0.77 31.64 -24.42
C LEU A 48 -0.97 30.19 -23.94
N LEU A 49 -0.44 29.19 -24.66
CA LEU A 49 -0.53 27.79 -24.26
C LEU A 49 0.54 27.39 -23.23
N GLY A 50 1.73 28.02 -23.28
CA GLY A 50 2.82 27.75 -22.33
C GLY A 50 2.59 28.31 -20.91
N SER A 51 1.86 29.41 -20.78
CA SER A 51 1.59 30.05 -19.48
C SER A 51 0.45 29.37 -18.70
N VAL A 52 -0.55 28.80 -19.40
CA VAL A 52 -1.68 28.06 -18.79
C VAL A 52 -1.27 26.65 -18.35
N GLN A 53 -0.41 25.96 -19.10
CA GLN A 53 0.15 24.66 -18.67
C GLN A 53 1.13 24.79 -17.50
N MET A 54 1.87 25.91 -17.39
CA MET A 54 2.79 26.17 -16.27
C MET A 54 2.05 26.60 -14.98
N SER A 55 0.94 27.34 -15.08
CA SER A 55 0.14 27.73 -13.90
C SER A 55 -0.64 26.55 -13.31
N GLY A 56 -1.20 25.68 -14.16
CA GLY A 56 -1.89 24.45 -13.74
C GLY A 56 -0.96 23.42 -13.10
N ARG A 57 0.28 23.28 -13.59
CA ARG A 57 1.32 22.45 -12.94
C ARG A 57 1.80 23.05 -11.61
N ARG A 58 1.88 24.37 -11.47
CA ARG A 58 2.20 25.05 -10.20
C ARG A 58 1.05 24.95 -9.19
N GLN A 59 -0.21 25.00 -9.63
CA GLN A 59 -1.39 24.84 -8.77
C GLN A 59 -1.63 23.38 -8.38
N ALA A 60 -1.45 22.41 -9.26
CA ALA A 60 -1.48 20.98 -8.92
C ALA A 60 -0.33 20.59 -7.98
N ARG A 61 0.85 21.22 -8.13
CA ARG A 61 1.97 21.06 -7.20
C ARG A 61 1.74 21.77 -5.86
N LYS A 62 1.02 22.89 -5.83
CA LYS A 62 0.53 23.53 -4.59
C LYS A 62 -0.62 22.80 -3.92
N ALA A 63 -1.48 22.10 -4.68
CA ALA A 63 -2.57 21.27 -4.16
C ALA A 63 -2.03 19.93 -3.62
N ARG A 64 -1.10 19.28 -4.33
CA ARG A 64 -0.29 18.18 -3.78
C ARG A 64 0.54 18.62 -2.58
N ALA A 65 1.09 19.83 -2.59
CA ALA A 65 1.80 20.38 -1.44
C ALA A 65 0.87 20.77 -0.27
N ARG A 66 -0.42 21.09 -0.51
CA ARG A 66 -1.40 21.31 0.57
C ARG A 66 -1.89 20.01 1.19
N VAL A 67 -2.10 18.96 0.39
CA VAL A 67 -2.35 17.60 0.89
C VAL A 67 -1.11 17.02 1.59
N ALA A 68 0.10 17.41 1.18
CA ALA A 68 1.34 17.05 1.86
C ALA A 68 1.68 17.94 3.09
N ALA A 69 1.06 19.12 3.23
CA ALA A 69 1.36 20.08 4.31
C ALA A 69 0.45 19.97 5.53
N SER A 70 -0.56 19.09 5.48
CA SER A 70 -1.21 18.56 6.67
C SER A 70 -0.96 17.05 6.71
N ALA A 71 0.31 16.65 6.81
CA ALA A 71 0.57 15.32 7.36
C ALA A 71 -0.11 15.32 8.74
N ALA A 72 -1.10 14.46 8.95
CA ALA A 72 -1.70 14.31 10.27
C ALA A 72 -0.55 14.13 11.27
N LYS A 73 -0.45 15.05 12.21
CA LYS A 73 0.64 15.04 13.17
C LYS A 73 0.34 13.96 14.19
N VAL A 74 1.34 13.16 14.50
CA VAL A 74 1.30 12.21 15.61
C VAL A 74 1.75 12.96 16.86
N ASP A 75 0.94 12.91 17.91
CA ASP A 75 1.21 13.59 19.16
C ASP A 75 2.37 12.95 19.93
N THR A 76 2.45 11.61 19.96
CA THR A 76 3.51 10.91 20.69
C THR A 76 3.81 9.54 20.09
N VAL A 77 5.11 9.30 19.83
CA VAL A 77 5.65 7.99 19.43
C VAL A 77 6.44 7.38 20.58
N GLY A 78 6.15 6.13 20.93
CA GLY A 78 6.90 5.34 21.91
C GLY A 78 7.91 4.41 21.24
N ILE A 79 9.12 4.30 21.80
CA ILE A 79 10.10 3.25 21.42
C ILE A 79 10.34 2.36 22.64
N ILE A 80 9.93 1.09 22.53
CA ILE A 80 10.12 0.09 23.60
C ILE A 80 11.31 -0.78 23.22
N GLY A 81 12.30 -0.88 24.12
CA GLY A 81 13.59 -1.50 23.82
C GLY A 81 14.61 -0.50 23.26
N CYS A 82 14.50 0.77 23.64
CA CYS A 82 15.28 1.89 23.09
C CYS A 82 16.81 1.78 23.28
N SER A 83 17.28 0.96 24.24
CA SER A 83 18.71 0.79 24.53
C SER A 83 19.40 -0.21 23.60
N GLY A 84 18.64 -1.08 22.92
CA GLY A 84 19.16 -2.03 21.94
C GLY A 84 19.61 -1.37 20.64
N ALA A 85 20.37 -2.10 19.82
CA ALA A 85 20.86 -1.59 18.53
C ALA A 85 19.72 -1.09 17.64
N VAL A 86 18.66 -1.89 17.48
CA VAL A 86 17.47 -1.51 16.68
C VAL A 86 16.73 -0.31 17.28
N GLY A 87 16.58 -0.23 18.60
CA GLY A 87 15.87 0.87 19.26
C GLY A 87 16.54 2.23 19.07
N LYS A 88 17.89 2.26 19.05
CA LYS A 88 18.66 3.47 18.73
C LYS A 88 18.42 3.90 17.28
N GLU A 89 18.47 2.94 16.36
CA GLU A 89 18.24 3.20 14.93
C GLU A 89 16.81 3.64 14.63
N MET A 90 15.82 3.18 15.40
CA MET A 90 14.44 3.69 15.30
C MET A 90 14.38 5.18 15.63
N LEU A 91 15.03 5.63 16.71
CA LEU A 91 15.10 7.04 17.07
C LEU A 91 15.81 7.87 15.99
N GLU A 92 16.94 7.38 15.49
CA GLU A 92 17.69 8.02 14.40
C GLU A 92 16.88 8.07 13.09
N CYS A 93 16.11 7.02 12.77
CA CYS A 93 15.23 6.99 11.60
C CYS A 93 14.10 8.01 11.73
N LEU A 94 13.43 8.09 12.90
CA LEU A 94 12.39 9.10 13.15
C LEU A 94 12.95 10.52 12.94
N GLU A 95 14.16 10.78 13.44
CA GLU A 95 14.86 12.05 13.32
C GLU A 95 15.23 12.38 11.86
N ASN A 96 15.98 11.49 11.21
CA ASN A 96 16.54 11.71 9.87
C ASN A 96 15.46 11.80 8.80
N ARG A 97 14.36 11.05 8.98
CA ARG A 97 13.21 11.07 8.06
C ARG A 97 12.20 12.17 8.39
N LYS A 98 12.43 12.93 9.46
CA LYS A 98 11.54 14.01 9.92
C LYS A 98 10.12 13.52 10.12
N PHE A 99 10.01 12.40 10.85
CA PHE A 99 8.72 11.81 11.19
C PHE A 99 7.80 12.88 11.81
N PRO A 100 6.50 12.94 11.46
CA PRO A 100 5.60 14.03 11.85
C PRO A 100 5.15 13.91 13.32
N THR A 101 6.10 13.95 14.26
CA THR A 101 5.87 14.01 15.72
C THR A 101 6.79 15.04 16.35
N ASP A 102 6.32 15.69 17.42
CA ASP A 102 7.17 16.57 18.24
C ASP A 102 7.63 15.88 19.53
N LYS A 103 7.11 14.68 19.84
CA LYS A 103 7.34 14.01 21.12
C LYS A 103 7.62 12.52 20.90
N VAL A 104 8.77 12.10 21.41
CA VAL A 104 9.17 10.70 21.48
C VAL A 104 9.36 10.30 22.94
N ARG A 105 8.82 9.15 23.32
CA ARG A 105 9.05 8.51 24.63
C ARG A 105 9.90 7.27 24.44
N LEU A 106 10.91 7.13 25.30
CA LEU A 106 11.83 6.00 25.25
C LEU A 106 11.59 5.10 26.47
N PHE A 107 11.33 3.81 26.23
CA PHE A 107 11.07 2.84 27.29
C PHE A 107 12.17 1.78 27.34
N GLY A 108 12.77 1.61 28.52
CA GLY A 108 13.77 0.59 28.78
C GLY A 108 13.93 0.31 30.27
N ASN A 109 13.88 -0.96 30.67
CA ASN A 109 13.92 -1.33 32.10
C ASN A 109 15.28 -1.06 32.74
N SER A 110 16.36 -1.54 32.13
CA SER A 110 17.73 -1.38 32.66
C SER A 110 18.31 0.01 32.43
N SER A 111 17.81 0.74 31.44
CA SER A 111 18.26 2.08 31.07
C SER A 111 17.38 3.20 31.63
N ALA A 112 16.36 2.88 32.45
CA ALA A 112 15.48 3.88 33.03
C ALA A 112 16.26 4.93 33.83
N GLY A 113 15.92 6.20 33.63
CA GLY A 113 16.60 7.36 34.24
C GLY A 113 17.83 7.86 33.49
N THR A 114 18.34 7.11 32.50
CA THR A 114 19.40 7.61 31.61
C THR A 114 18.85 8.64 30.63
N LYS A 115 19.73 9.50 30.11
CA LYS A 115 19.38 10.55 29.15
C LYS A 115 19.94 10.21 27.77
N VAL A 116 19.11 10.36 26.75
CA VAL A 116 19.47 10.18 25.34
C VAL A 116 19.29 11.53 24.65
N SER A 117 20.35 12.04 24.03
CA SER A 117 20.30 13.27 23.25
C SER A 117 19.88 12.97 21.81
N SER A 118 18.84 13.64 21.33
CA SER A 118 18.43 13.69 19.92
C SER A 118 18.53 15.10 19.39
N SER A 119 18.90 15.22 18.13
CA SER A 119 18.99 16.49 17.39
C SER A 119 17.61 17.15 17.24
N SER A 120 16.58 16.34 16.96
CA SER A 120 15.21 16.83 16.68
C SER A 120 14.32 16.83 17.92
N PHE A 121 14.55 15.91 18.86
CA PHE A 121 13.68 15.73 20.03
C PHE A 121 14.31 16.22 21.35
N GLY A 122 15.52 16.79 21.29
CA GLY A 122 16.23 17.27 22.47
C GLY A 122 16.72 16.14 23.38
N GLU A 123 16.87 16.45 24.66
CA GLU A 123 17.27 15.45 25.66
C GLU A 123 16.04 14.69 26.17
N ILE A 124 15.99 13.39 25.93
CA ILE A 124 14.90 12.50 26.34
C ILE A 124 15.37 11.64 27.51
N THR A 125 14.64 11.66 28.63
CA THR A 125 14.89 10.72 29.73
C THR A 125 14.22 9.39 29.43
N VAL A 126 14.97 8.30 29.52
CA VAL A 126 14.44 6.95 29.33
C VAL A 126 13.55 6.58 30.52
N GLU A 127 12.33 6.16 30.23
CA GLU A 127 11.33 5.76 31.20
C GLU A 127 11.39 4.25 31.45
N LYS A 128 11.04 3.84 32.68
CA LYS A 128 10.74 2.43 32.94
C LYS A 128 9.44 2.09 32.20
N PHE A 129 9.37 0.91 31.59
CA PHE A 129 8.14 0.48 30.91
C PHE A 129 6.97 0.39 31.89
N SER A 130 5.83 0.95 31.50
CA SER A 130 4.51 0.69 32.07
C SER A 130 3.49 0.63 30.94
N LEU A 131 2.43 -0.16 31.12
CA LEU A 131 1.39 -0.31 30.11
C LEU A 131 0.66 1.02 29.88
N GLU A 132 0.37 1.75 30.96
CA GLU A 132 -0.34 3.03 30.94
C GLU A 132 0.43 4.06 30.11
N ALA A 133 1.74 4.18 30.36
CA ALA A 133 2.61 5.09 29.62
C ALA A 133 2.74 4.72 28.14
N ALA A 134 2.78 3.43 27.81
CA ALA A 134 2.78 2.96 26.43
C ALA A 134 1.45 3.26 25.72
N GLN A 135 0.31 3.07 26.42
CA GLN A 135 -1.04 3.35 25.90
C GLN A 135 -1.34 4.85 25.74
N GLU A 136 -0.53 5.73 26.32
CA GLU A 136 -0.61 7.18 26.06
C GLU A 136 -0.02 7.59 24.70
N CYS A 137 0.84 6.74 24.12
CA CYS A 137 1.40 6.94 22.79
C CYS A 137 0.35 6.60 21.73
N GLU A 138 0.44 7.23 20.55
CA GLU A 138 -0.40 6.88 19.40
C GLU A 138 0.21 5.75 18.58
N ILE A 139 1.54 5.71 18.51
CA ILE A 139 2.30 4.64 17.85
C ILE A 139 3.40 4.17 18.80
N CYS A 140 3.59 2.85 18.91
CA CYS A 140 4.68 2.21 19.62
C CYS A 140 5.50 1.35 18.66
N LEU A 141 6.80 1.68 18.55
CA LEU A 141 7.79 0.85 17.87
C LEU A 141 8.45 -0.07 18.89
N MET A 142 8.38 -1.39 18.67
CA MET A 142 8.84 -2.38 19.62
C MET A 142 10.07 -3.14 19.10
N ALA A 143 11.19 -2.98 19.80
CA ALA A 143 12.44 -3.72 19.59
C ALA A 143 12.75 -4.57 20.84
N VAL A 144 11.89 -5.57 21.08
CA VAL A 144 11.84 -6.36 22.32
C VAL A 144 11.91 -7.86 22.07
N SER A 145 11.92 -8.67 23.13
CA SER A 145 11.80 -10.13 23.01
C SER A 145 10.40 -10.56 22.59
N GLY A 146 10.29 -11.75 22.00
CA GLY A 146 9.01 -12.33 21.60
C GLY A 146 8.03 -12.47 22.77
N ASP A 147 8.48 -12.95 23.92
CA ASP A 147 7.63 -13.13 25.10
C ASP A 147 7.06 -11.80 25.61
N PHE A 148 7.87 -10.74 25.58
CA PHE A 148 7.40 -9.40 25.93
C PHE A 148 6.32 -8.93 24.93
N SER A 149 6.54 -9.14 23.64
CA SER A 149 5.57 -8.76 22.60
C SER A 149 4.25 -9.54 22.72
N LEU A 150 4.31 -10.84 23.02
CA LEU A 150 3.13 -11.67 23.25
C LEU A 150 2.30 -11.17 24.43
N GLU A 151 2.96 -10.78 25.53
CA GLU A 151 2.28 -10.29 26.71
C GLU A 151 1.72 -8.87 26.54
N TRP A 152 2.53 -7.95 26.00
CA TRP A 152 2.26 -6.51 26.06
C TRP A 152 1.74 -5.93 24.76
N GLY A 153 2.13 -6.45 23.59
CA GLY A 153 1.72 -5.93 22.29
C GLY A 153 0.19 -5.80 22.15
N PRO A 154 -0.60 -6.86 22.39
CA PRO A 154 -2.05 -6.79 22.32
C PRO A 154 -2.68 -5.85 23.37
N LYS A 155 -2.08 -5.76 24.57
CA LYS A 155 -2.57 -4.87 25.64
C LYS A 155 -2.35 -3.41 25.29
N ILE A 156 -1.19 -3.08 24.71
CA ILE A 156 -0.89 -1.73 24.22
C ILE A 156 -1.88 -1.39 23.09
N ALA A 157 -2.02 -2.27 22.11
CA ALA A 157 -2.90 -2.06 20.95
C ALA A 157 -4.38 -1.94 21.30
N GLY A 158 -4.86 -2.71 22.29
CA GLY A 158 -6.23 -2.65 22.79
C GLY A 158 -6.50 -1.56 23.84
N GLY A 159 -5.56 -0.64 24.04
CA GLY A 159 -5.71 0.47 24.98
C GLY A 159 -6.74 1.52 24.52
N PRO A 160 -7.12 2.46 25.39
CA PRO A 160 -8.17 3.45 25.11
C PRO A 160 -7.85 4.40 23.94
N LYS A 161 -6.58 4.57 23.59
CA LYS A 161 -6.13 5.36 22.42
C LYS A 161 -6.00 4.54 21.14
N ASN A 162 -6.26 3.23 21.17
CA ASN A 162 -5.97 2.31 20.07
C ASN A 162 -4.53 2.46 19.56
N THR A 163 -3.55 2.52 20.47
CA THR A 163 -2.12 2.71 20.16
C THR A 163 -1.69 1.70 19.11
N GLN A 164 -1.22 2.16 17.94
CA GLN A 164 -0.71 1.23 16.95
C GLN A 164 0.63 0.65 17.42
N VAL A 165 0.77 -0.67 17.34
CA VAL A 165 1.99 -1.39 17.69
C VAL A 165 2.66 -1.92 16.43
N ILE A 166 3.93 -1.58 16.23
CA ILE A 166 4.79 -2.13 15.17
C ILE A 166 5.89 -2.94 15.84
N ASP A 167 5.80 -4.26 15.73
CA ASP A 167 6.64 -5.20 16.47
C ASP A 167 7.75 -5.81 15.59
N ASN A 168 9.01 -5.59 15.98
CA ASN A 168 10.16 -6.19 15.33
C ASN A 168 10.45 -7.62 15.79
N SER A 169 9.83 -8.09 16.89
CA SER A 169 10.00 -9.46 17.32
C SER A 169 9.39 -10.46 16.32
N SER A 170 9.73 -11.75 16.47
CA SER A 170 9.11 -12.80 15.65
C SER A 170 7.74 -13.26 16.15
N ALA A 171 7.21 -12.68 17.24
CA ALA A 171 6.02 -13.19 17.94
C ALA A 171 4.79 -13.32 17.04
N TRP A 172 4.54 -12.30 16.21
CA TRP A 172 3.29 -12.17 15.44
C TRP A 172 3.45 -12.44 13.94
N ARG A 173 4.67 -12.71 13.47
CA ARG A 173 4.96 -12.81 12.03
C ARG A 173 4.16 -13.91 11.33
N TYR A 174 3.84 -14.99 12.04
CA TYR A 174 3.10 -16.14 11.50
C TYR A 174 1.64 -16.20 11.95
N ASP A 175 1.21 -15.25 12.77
CA ASP A 175 -0.19 -15.13 13.13
C ASP A 175 -0.99 -14.73 11.88
N LYS A 176 -2.02 -15.50 11.53
CA LYS A 176 -2.83 -15.26 10.32
C LYS A 176 -3.65 -13.96 10.40
N ASP A 177 -3.93 -13.49 11.61
CA ASP A 177 -4.78 -12.32 11.87
C ASP A 177 -3.94 -11.05 12.08
N LYS A 178 -2.60 -11.17 12.07
CA LYS A 178 -1.66 -10.03 12.14
C LYS A 178 -0.92 -9.85 10.82
N PRO A 179 -0.92 -8.64 10.23
CA PRO A 179 -0.19 -8.40 9.00
C PRO A 179 1.33 -8.46 9.25
N LEU A 180 2.05 -8.95 8.24
CA LEU A 180 3.52 -8.96 8.20
C LEU A 180 3.93 -8.06 7.04
N VAL A 181 4.50 -6.89 7.33
CA VAL A 181 4.50 -5.78 6.36
C VAL A 181 5.90 -5.37 5.93
N ILE A 182 6.07 -5.26 4.60
CA ILE A 182 7.09 -4.42 3.96
C ILE A 182 6.31 -3.36 3.17
N PRO A 183 6.38 -2.06 3.55
CA PRO A 183 5.50 -1.02 3.00
C PRO A 183 5.45 -0.97 1.47
N GLU A 184 6.60 -1.05 0.82
CA GLU A 184 6.74 -1.01 -0.65
C GLU A 184 6.13 -2.23 -1.36
N ILE A 185 5.88 -3.32 -0.63
CA ILE A 185 5.47 -4.62 -1.17
C ILE A 185 3.98 -4.87 -0.90
N ASN A 186 3.60 -4.90 0.37
CA ASN A 186 2.25 -5.28 0.81
C ASN A 186 1.64 -4.32 1.85
N GLY A 187 2.20 -3.11 2.04
CA GLY A 187 1.69 -2.15 3.02
C GLY A 187 0.28 -1.63 2.75
N LYS A 188 -0.14 -1.61 1.47
CA LYS A 188 -1.44 -1.07 1.08
C LYS A 188 -2.60 -1.84 1.74
N GLY A 189 -3.32 -1.17 2.64
CA GLY A 189 -4.46 -1.73 3.36
C GLY A 189 -4.09 -2.66 4.52
N GLN A 190 -2.82 -2.67 4.92
CA GLN A 190 -2.33 -3.43 6.08
C GLN A 190 -1.67 -2.54 7.15
N VAL A 191 -1.19 -1.35 6.75
CA VAL A 191 -0.48 -0.41 7.64
C VAL A 191 -1.36 0.26 8.70
N ASP A 192 -2.69 0.14 8.62
CA ASP A 192 -3.64 0.67 9.61
C ASP A 192 -4.08 -0.38 10.66
N ALA A 193 -3.51 -1.59 10.62
CA ALA A 193 -3.81 -2.59 11.65
C ALA A 193 -3.30 -2.14 13.04
N PRO A 194 -4.01 -2.46 14.13
CA PRO A 194 -3.59 -2.07 15.48
C PRO A 194 -2.27 -2.70 15.94
N LEU A 195 -1.93 -3.89 15.43
CA LEU A 195 -0.68 -4.57 15.71
C LEU A 195 -0.13 -5.15 14.40
N ILE A 196 1.05 -4.72 14.01
CA ILE A 196 1.73 -5.07 12.77
C ILE A 196 3.06 -5.75 13.12
N ALA A 197 3.33 -6.88 12.48
CA ALA A 197 4.62 -7.54 12.57
C ALA A 197 5.57 -6.99 11.49
N ASN A 198 6.79 -6.65 11.90
CA ASN A 198 7.89 -6.31 11.01
C ASN A 198 8.71 -7.58 10.72
N PRO A 199 9.06 -7.87 9.45
CA PRO A 199 9.78 -9.09 9.04
C PRO A 199 11.18 -9.28 9.65
N ASN A 200 11.73 -10.46 9.39
CA ASN A 200 13.13 -10.75 9.61
C ASN A 200 14.00 -9.89 8.68
N CYS A 201 15.18 -9.50 9.17
CA CYS A 201 16.09 -8.64 8.44
C CYS A 201 16.55 -9.24 7.11
N THR A 202 16.83 -10.55 7.08
CA THR A 202 17.19 -11.30 5.87
C THR A 202 16.03 -11.29 4.86
N THR A 203 14.82 -11.64 5.30
CA THR A 203 13.64 -11.59 4.43
C THR A 203 13.44 -10.19 3.87
N ALA A 204 13.49 -9.16 4.70
CA ALA A 204 13.25 -7.78 4.30
C ALA A 204 14.25 -7.28 3.27
N VAL A 205 15.54 -7.59 3.43
CA VAL A 205 16.59 -7.19 2.49
C VAL A 205 16.41 -7.88 1.13
N GLY A 206 16.28 -9.20 1.10
CA GLY A 206 16.08 -9.95 -0.15
C GLY A 206 14.76 -9.65 -0.85
N ALA A 207 13.69 -9.43 -0.08
CA ALA A 207 12.34 -9.17 -0.59
C ALA A 207 12.27 -7.92 -1.47
N MET A 208 13.06 -6.87 -1.17
CA MET A 208 13.09 -5.64 -1.97
C MET A 208 13.50 -5.90 -3.43
N ALA A 209 14.40 -6.86 -3.67
CA ALA A 209 14.81 -7.24 -5.01
C ALA A 209 13.88 -8.32 -5.63
N LEU A 210 13.41 -9.26 -4.81
CA LEU A 210 12.56 -10.36 -5.26
C LEU A 210 11.15 -9.92 -5.67
N TRP A 211 10.57 -8.94 -4.98
CA TRP A 211 9.18 -8.55 -5.23
C TRP A 211 8.93 -7.97 -6.61
N PRO A 212 9.72 -6.99 -7.12
CA PRO A 212 9.56 -6.49 -8.49
C PRO A 212 9.65 -7.62 -9.52
N ILE A 213 10.58 -8.56 -9.34
CA ILE A 213 10.76 -9.72 -10.23
C ILE A 213 9.52 -10.61 -10.17
N HIS A 214 9.01 -10.92 -8.98
CA HIS A 214 7.79 -11.72 -8.80
C HIS A 214 6.57 -11.06 -9.45
N GLN A 215 6.41 -9.74 -9.32
CA GLN A 215 5.29 -9.01 -9.90
C GLN A 215 5.27 -9.14 -11.43
N LYS A 216 6.43 -9.13 -12.08
CA LYS A 216 6.53 -9.17 -13.54
C LYS A 216 6.59 -10.59 -14.11
N TYR A 217 7.44 -11.46 -13.56
CA TYR A 217 7.78 -12.76 -14.18
C TYR A 217 7.26 -13.98 -13.43
N LYS A 218 6.71 -13.78 -12.21
CA LYS A 218 6.26 -14.80 -11.26
C LYS A 218 7.37 -15.78 -10.85
N LEU A 219 7.53 -15.97 -9.54
CA LEU A 219 8.60 -16.84 -9.02
C LEU A 219 8.11 -18.28 -8.95
N LYS A 220 8.92 -19.24 -9.39
CA LYS A 220 8.71 -20.68 -9.20
C LYS A 220 9.61 -21.25 -8.11
N LYS A 221 10.90 -20.88 -8.13
CA LYS A 221 11.88 -21.33 -7.14
C LYS A 221 12.78 -20.17 -6.73
N VAL A 222 13.14 -20.15 -5.46
CA VAL A 222 14.12 -19.22 -4.88
C VAL A 222 15.12 -20.04 -4.08
N LEU A 223 16.39 -19.92 -4.44
CA LEU A 223 17.52 -20.44 -3.68
C LEU A 223 18.31 -19.25 -3.15
N MET A 224 18.48 -19.20 -1.84
CA MET A 224 19.16 -18.10 -1.16
C MET A 224 20.31 -18.63 -0.32
N SER A 225 21.46 -17.95 -0.36
CA SER A 225 22.54 -18.16 0.61
C SER A 225 22.95 -16.82 1.17
N THR A 226 22.93 -16.71 2.49
CA THR A 226 23.06 -15.43 3.18
C THR A 226 24.41 -15.32 3.86
N TYR A 227 24.95 -14.11 3.89
CA TYR A 227 26.20 -13.70 4.52
C TYR A 227 25.82 -12.64 5.55
N GLN A 228 25.34 -13.09 6.71
CA GLN A 228 24.76 -12.21 7.72
C GLN A 228 25.83 -11.65 8.66
N ALA A 229 25.65 -10.38 9.01
CA ALA A 229 26.51 -9.64 9.92
C ALA A 229 26.29 -9.97 11.40
N ALA A 230 27.30 -9.69 12.23
CA ALA A 230 27.30 -9.88 13.68
C ALA A 230 26.21 -9.08 14.41
N SER A 231 25.85 -7.88 13.93
CA SER A 231 24.76 -7.06 14.50
C SER A 231 23.40 -7.75 14.56
N GLY A 232 23.16 -8.75 13.70
CA GLY A 232 21.92 -9.55 13.75
C GLY A 232 21.78 -10.34 15.05
N ALA A 233 22.89 -10.57 15.75
CA ALA A 233 22.91 -11.19 17.07
C ALA A 233 22.98 -10.14 18.22
N GLY A 234 22.77 -8.86 17.89
CA GLY A 234 22.76 -7.74 18.83
C GLY A 234 24.15 -7.20 19.18
N ALA A 235 24.19 -6.26 20.13
CA ALA A 235 25.43 -5.65 20.62
C ALA A 235 26.47 -6.66 21.14
N PRO A 236 26.09 -7.75 21.85
CA PRO A 236 27.06 -8.76 22.30
C PRO A 236 27.77 -9.45 21.13
N GLY A 237 27.06 -9.75 20.03
CA GLY A 237 27.67 -10.38 18.86
C GLY A 237 28.66 -9.46 18.14
N MET A 238 28.36 -8.16 18.05
CA MET A 238 29.31 -7.17 17.51
C MET A 238 30.55 -7.04 18.40
N ALA A 239 30.35 -6.92 19.71
CA ALA A 239 31.44 -6.80 20.67
C ALA A 239 32.37 -8.03 20.63
N GLU A 240 31.82 -9.25 20.54
CA GLU A 240 32.65 -10.46 20.44
C GLU A 240 33.50 -10.50 19.17
N LEU A 241 32.99 -10.02 18.03
CA LEU A 241 33.76 -9.91 16.80
C LEU A 241 34.90 -8.88 16.94
N GLU A 242 34.59 -7.69 17.47
CA GLU A 242 35.57 -6.61 17.66
C GLU A 242 36.66 -6.99 18.66
N ASP A 243 36.27 -7.51 19.82
CA ASP A 243 37.18 -7.99 20.86
C ASP A 243 38.05 -9.13 20.33
N GLY A 244 37.46 -10.07 19.60
CA GLY A 244 38.18 -11.20 19.02
C GLY A 244 39.26 -10.77 18.01
N LEU A 245 38.95 -9.77 17.17
CA LEU A 245 39.91 -9.19 16.24
C LEU A 245 40.99 -8.36 16.97
N ALA A 246 40.61 -7.57 17.98
CA ALA A 246 41.55 -6.77 18.77
C ALA A 246 42.54 -7.64 19.54
N THR A 247 42.07 -8.72 20.17
CA THR A 247 42.92 -9.71 20.84
C THR A 247 43.84 -10.40 19.84
N TRP A 248 43.35 -10.79 18.66
CA TRP A 248 44.22 -11.39 17.64
C TRP A 248 45.34 -10.46 17.19
N VAL A 249 45.05 -9.16 16.97
CA VAL A 249 46.09 -8.17 16.61
C VAL A 249 47.16 -8.06 17.71
N LYS A 250 46.74 -8.14 18.97
CA LYS A 250 47.64 -7.96 20.12
C LYS A 250 48.45 -9.21 20.45
N ASP A 251 47.78 -10.37 20.49
CA ASP A 251 48.29 -11.60 21.09
C ASP A 251 48.53 -12.71 20.04
N GLY A 252 48.13 -12.51 18.78
CA GLY A 252 48.30 -13.46 17.67
C GLY A 252 47.29 -14.61 17.65
N ALA A 253 46.32 -14.64 18.57
CA ALA A 253 45.31 -15.68 18.70
C ALA A 253 43.92 -15.08 18.91
N VAL A 254 42.90 -15.71 18.31
CA VAL A 254 41.49 -15.36 18.55
C VAL A 254 41.05 -16.03 19.86
N PRO A 255 40.37 -15.32 20.78
CA PRO A 255 39.90 -15.89 22.03
C PRO A 255 38.76 -16.91 21.80
N GLU A 256 38.56 -17.81 22.75
CA GLU A 256 37.39 -18.70 22.74
C GLU A 256 36.09 -17.88 22.74
N PRO A 257 35.08 -18.28 21.94
CA PRO A 257 33.84 -17.54 21.83
C PRO A 257 33.02 -17.68 23.12
N LYS A 258 32.35 -16.60 23.52
CA LYS A 258 31.51 -16.54 24.72
C LYS A 258 30.02 -16.45 24.38
N PHE A 259 29.71 -15.88 23.22
CA PHE A 259 28.37 -15.59 22.77
C PHE A 259 27.99 -16.42 21.54
N PHE A 260 28.84 -16.48 20.52
CA PHE A 260 28.66 -17.40 19.41
C PHE A 260 29.08 -18.83 19.79
N ALA A 261 28.55 -19.82 19.07
CA ALA A 261 28.94 -21.22 19.27
C ALA A 261 30.39 -21.51 18.82
N HIS A 262 30.91 -20.70 17.88
CA HIS A 262 32.23 -20.83 17.30
C HIS A 262 32.85 -19.44 17.13
N GLN A 263 34.18 -19.37 17.02
CA GLN A 263 34.89 -18.12 16.72
C GLN A 263 34.39 -17.56 15.39
N LEU A 264 34.08 -16.26 15.37
CA LEU A 264 33.68 -15.55 14.14
C LEU A 264 34.86 -14.90 13.39
N PRO A 265 35.89 -14.31 14.06
CA PRO A 265 37.07 -13.79 13.35
C PRO A 265 37.71 -14.86 12.46
N PHE A 266 37.96 -14.51 11.19
CA PHE A 266 38.54 -15.41 10.17
C PHE A 266 37.75 -16.70 9.90
N ASN A 267 36.47 -16.74 10.24
CA ASN A 267 35.63 -17.93 10.09
C ASN A 267 34.23 -17.57 9.55
N VAL A 268 33.46 -18.59 9.19
CA VAL A 268 32.02 -18.48 8.88
C VAL A 268 31.25 -19.51 9.71
N ILE A 269 30.08 -19.14 10.20
CA ILE A 269 29.26 -20.03 11.04
C ILE A 269 27.96 -20.35 10.28
N PRO A 270 27.78 -21.57 9.74
CA PRO A 270 26.60 -21.96 8.97
C PRO A 270 25.43 -22.35 9.90
N GLN A 271 25.18 -21.52 10.91
CA GLN A 271 24.08 -21.69 11.85
C GLN A 271 23.64 -20.33 12.37
N ILE A 272 22.37 -20.00 12.15
CA ILE A 272 21.73 -18.83 12.73
C ILE A 272 20.38 -19.28 13.30
N ASP A 273 20.15 -18.98 14.58
CA ASP A 273 19.01 -19.51 15.33
C ASP A 273 19.09 -21.06 15.51
N LYS A 274 18.04 -21.67 16.05
CA LYS A 274 18.00 -23.10 16.39
C LYS A 274 17.70 -23.96 15.17
N PHE A 275 18.31 -25.15 15.09
CA PHE A 275 17.91 -26.18 14.13
C PHE A 275 16.46 -26.62 14.35
N GLN A 276 15.81 -26.98 13.25
CA GLN A 276 14.45 -27.53 13.15
C GLN A 276 14.55 -29.02 12.78
N GLU A 277 13.44 -29.76 12.92
CA GLU A 277 13.41 -31.22 12.68
C GLU A 277 13.80 -31.62 11.25
N ASN A 278 13.57 -30.74 10.28
CA ASN A 278 13.89 -30.95 8.86
C ASN A 278 15.36 -30.65 8.51
N GLY A 279 16.22 -30.32 9.48
CA GLY A 279 17.63 -30.02 9.29
C GLY A 279 17.95 -28.57 8.92
N TYR A 280 16.93 -27.75 8.59
CA TYR A 280 17.11 -26.30 8.46
C TYR A 280 17.17 -25.63 9.83
N THR A 281 17.77 -24.46 9.89
CA THR A 281 17.66 -23.54 11.03
C THR A 281 16.38 -22.73 10.97
N LYS A 282 15.94 -22.20 12.12
CA LYS A 282 14.76 -21.34 12.19
C LYS A 282 14.96 -20.06 11.38
N GLU A 283 16.18 -19.55 11.26
CA GLU A 283 16.46 -18.38 10.41
C GLU A 283 16.20 -18.66 8.93
N GLU A 284 16.62 -19.83 8.44
CA GLU A 284 16.37 -20.26 7.07
C GLU A 284 14.86 -20.44 6.81
N MET A 285 14.15 -21.04 7.78
CA MET A 285 12.71 -21.22 7.67
C MET A 285 11.93 -19.90 7.76
N LYS A 286 12.41 -18.89 8.51
CA LYS A 286 11.81 -17.53 8.52
C LYS A 286 11.76 -16.96 7.11
N VAL A 287 12.83 -17.07 6.32
CA VAL A 287 12.85 -16.57 4.94
C VAL A 287 11.74 -17.22 4.12
N THR A 288 11.62 -18.54 4.18
CA THR A 288 10.57 -19.28 3.45
C THR A 288 9.16 -18.84 3.88
N TRP A 289 8.86 -18.90 5.17
CA TRP A 289 7.52 -18.60 5.69
C TRP A 289 7.12 -17.14 5.50
N GLU A 290 8.06 -16.22 5.72
CA GLU A 290 7.79 -14.80 5.60
C GLU A 290 7.64 -14.39 4.13
N LEU A 291 8.45 -14.89 3.18
CA LEU A 291 8.23 -14.63 1.76
C LEU A 291 6.87 -15.16 1.28
N GLN A 292 6.47 -16.36 1.70
CA GLN A 292 5.15 -16.92 1.40
C GLN A 292 4.02 -15.99 1.86
N LYS A 293 4.09 -15.50 3.11
CA LYS A 293 3.07 -14.62 3.67
C LYS A 293 3.09 -13.21 3.06
N ILE A 294 4.26 -12.60 2.89
CA ILE A 294 4.38 -11.22 2.41
C ILE A 294 3.95 -11.11 0.95
N PHE A 295 4.38 -12.07 0.11
CA PHE A 295 4.10 -12.03 -1.33
C PHE A 295 2.76 -12.69 -1.68
N GLY A 296 2.18 -13.46 -0.76
CA GLY A 296 1.03 -14.31 -1.04
C GLY A 296 1.38 -15.39 -2.06
N LEU A 297 2.53 -16.06 -1.89
CA LEU A 297 2.98 -17.10 -2.80
C LEU A 297 2.09 -18.33 -2.70
N ASP A 298 1.84 -18.96 -3.83
CA ASP A 298 1.19 -20.26 -3.93
C ASP A 298 2.11 -21.37 -3.35
N ASP A 299 1.50 -22.47 -2.90
CA ASP A 299 2.19 -23.59 -2.25
C ASP A 299 3.24 -24.28 -3.15
N ASP A 300 3.14 -24.11 -4.46
CA ASP A 300 4.06 -24.67 -5.45
C ASP A 300 5.36 -23.86 -5.59
N VAL A 301 5.37 -22.59 -5.15
CA VAL A 301 6.59 -21.76 -5.12
C VAL A 301 7.54 -22.24 -4.04
N LYS A 302 8.72 -22.73 -4.43
CA LYS A 302 9.69 -23.32 -3.50
C LYS A 302 10.77 -22.33 -3.10
N VAL A 303 10.89 -22.08 -1.79
CA VAL A 303 11.95 -21.24 -1.22
C VAL A 303 12.84 -22.11 -0.33
N SER A 304 14.15 -22.07 -0.60
CA SER A 304 15.18 -22.69 0.25
C SER A 304 16.28 -21.67 0.54
N CYS A 305 16.71 -21.62 1.79
CA CYS A 305 17.70 -20.67 2.28
C CYS A 305 18.79 -21.41 3.07
N THR A 306 20.04 -20.97 2.93
CA THR A 306 21.14 -21.33 3.84
C THR A 306 21.65 -20.09 4.55
N ALA A 307 21.58 -20.07 5.88
CA ALA A 307 21.89 -18.90 6.70
C ALA A 307 23.28 -19.01 7.34
N VAL A 308 24.21 -18.16 6.91
CA VAL A 308 25.60 -18.16 7.38
C VAL A 308 25.95 -16.82 8.03
N ARG A 309 26.52 -16.87 9.24
CA ARG A 309 27.10 -15.69 9.91
C ARG A 309 28.53 -15.49 9.40
N VAL A 310 28.86 -14.27 9.04
CA VAL A 310 30.18 -13.86 8.53
C VAL A 310 30.76 -12.71 9.37
N PRO A 311 32.09 -12.47 9.35
CA PRO A 311 32.74 -11.46 10.17
C PRO A 311 32.58 -10.05 9.59
N THR A 312 31.32 -9.64 9.37
CA THR A 312 30.92 -8.27 9.04
C THR A 312 30.11 -7.71 10.19
N LEU A 313 30.21 -6.40 10.47
CA LEU A 313 29.54 -5.82 11.63
C LEU A 313 28.05 -5.60 11.42
N ARG A 314 27.66 -5.02 10.27
CA ARG A 314 26.34 -4.38 10.15
C ARG A 314 25.46 -4.88 9.00
N ALA A 315 25.89 -4.75 7.76
CA ALA A 315 25.05 -5.11 6.61
C ALA A 315 25.06 -6.62 6.29
N HIS A 316 23.89 -7.16 5.94
CA HIS A 316 23.73 -8.51 5.42
C HIS A 316 23.95 -8.49 3.91
N SER A 317 24.41 -9.62 3.36
CA SER A 317 24.41 -9.85 1.93
C SER A 317 23.84 -11.21 1.57
N GLU A 318 23.31 -11.33 0.37
CA GLU A 318 22.58 -12.52 -0.07
C GLU A 318 22.92 -12.82 -1.52
N THR A 319 23.31 -14.06 -1.81
CA THR A 319 23.26 -14.57 -3.18
C THR A 319 21.89 -15.17 -3.40
N ILE A 320 21.19 -14.70 -4.43
CA ILE A 320 19.83 -15.13 -4.73
C ILE A 320 19.81 -15.66 -6.16
N VAL A 321 19.30 -16.88 -6.31
CA VAL A 321 19.05 -17.53 -7.60
C VAL A 321 17.56 -17.81 -7.69
N VAL A 322 16.93 -17.37 -8.77
CA VAL A 322 15.50 -17.60 -8.98
C VAL A 322 15.22 -18.27 -10.32
N GLU A 323 14.19 -19.10 -10.31
CA GLU A 323 13.51 -19.61 -11.50
C GLU A 323 12.14 -18.91 -11.59
N THR A 324 11.78 -18.42 -12.77
CA THR A 324 10.53 -17.70 -13.04
C THR A 324 9.61 -18.46 -13.99
N GLU A 325 8.32 -18.11 -14.00
CA GLU A 325 7.36 -18.72 -14.94
C GLU A 325 7.66 -18.33 -16.39
N GLU A 326 7.97 -17.05 -16.60
CA GLU A 326 8.31 -16.47 -17.90
C GLU A 326 9.83 -16.35 -18.08
N PRO A 327 10.34 -16.36 -19.34
CA PRO A 327 11.74 -16.05 -19.61
C PRO A 327 12.14 -14.67 -19.09
N ILE A 328 13.35 -14.58 -18.55
CA ILE A 328 13.86 -13.40 -17.84
C ILE A 328 15.29 -13.09 -18.29
N SER A 329 15.55 -11.81 -18.60
CA SER A 329 16.87 -11.35 -19.04
C SER A 329 17.54 -10.44 -17.98
N PRO A 330 18.88 -10.46 -17.85
CA PRO A 330 19.60 -9.56 -16.95
C PRO A 330 19.35 -8.08 -17.21
N ASP A 331 19.22 -7.70 -18.48
CA ASP A 331 18.99 -6.31 -18.89
C ASP A 331 17.62 -5.80 -18.46
N ASP A 332 16.59 -6.64 -18.55
CA ASP A 332 15.26 -6.27 -18.09
C ASP A 332 15.17 -6.24 -16.57
N VAL A 333 15.89 -7.13 -15.87
CA VAL A 333 15.97 -7.11 -14.41
C VAL A 333 16.66 -5.86 -13.91
N ARG A 334 17.79 -5.44 -14.51
CA ARG A 334 18.44 -4.17 -14.16
C ARG A 334 17.49 -2.98 -14.29
N LYS A 335 16.84 -2.82 -15.44
CA LYS A 335 15.87 -1.72 -15.66
C LYS A 335 14.69 -1.75 -14.68
N LEU A 336 14.17 -2.94 -14.39
CA LEU A 336 13.09 -3.13 -13.43
C LEU A 336 13.51 -2.66 -12.04
N LEU A 337 14.67 -3.12 -11.56
CA LEU A 337 15.19 -2.80 -10.23
C LEU A 337 15.64 -1.34 -10.11
N GLU A 338 16.17 -0.72 -11.17
CA GLU A 338 16.51 0.71 -11.20
C GLU A 338 15.27 1.61 -10.96
N SER A 339 14.09 1.13 -11.33
CA SER A 339 12.82 1.85 -11.11
C SER A 339 12.10 1.47 -9.80
N SER A 340 12.65 0.52 -9.04
CA SER A 340 12.02 -0.01 -7.84
C SER A 340 12.37 0.82 -6.61
N GLU A 341 11.36 1.18 -5.82
CA GLU A 341 11.56 1.95 -4.59
C GLU A 341 12.37 1.16 -3.55
N GLY A 342 13.31 1.82 -2.87
CA GLY A 342 14.16 1.20 -1.86
C GLY A 342 15.26 0.28 -2.40
N VAL A 343 15.48 0.27 -3.72
CA VAL A 343 16.52 -0.52 -4.39
C VAL A 343 17.50 0.41 -5.11
N LYS A 344 18.80 0.16 -4.94
CA LYS A 344 19.88 0.83 -5.65
C LYS A 344 20.66 -0.19 -6.47
N VAL A 345 20.59 -0.09 -7.80
CA VAL A 345 21.36 -0.98 -8.67
C VAL A 345 22.83 -0.53 -8.70
N VAL A 346 23.72 -1.46 -8.33
CA VAL A 346 25.18 -1.32 -8.39
C VAL A 346 25.71 -2.53 -9.15
N ASP A 347 25.68 -2.47 -10.48
CA ASP A 347 25.99 -3.63 -11.33
C ASP A 347 26.86 -3.23 -12.53
N ASP A 348 28.16 -3.05 -12.27
CA ASP A 348 29.18 -2.78 -13.30
C ASP A 348 30.44 -3.58 -12.95
N PRO A 349 30.46 -4.90 -13.25
CA PRO A 349 31.57 -5.77 -12.90
C PRO A 349 32.89 -5.40 -13.59
N GLU A 350 32.85 -4.81 -14.79
CA GLU A 350 34.05 -4.36 -15.51
C GLU A 350 34.75 -3.22 -14.78
N ALA A 351 33.98 -2.29 -14.18
CA ALA A 351 34.50 -1.25 -13.31
C ALA A 351 34.65 -1.66 -11.84
N LEU A 352 34.51 -2.96 -11.51
CA LEU A 352 34.56 -3.51 -10.15
C LEU A 352 33.54 -2.89 -9.18
N LYS A 353 32.34 -2.57 -9.68
CA LYS A 353 31.23 -2.04 -8.88
C LYS A 353 30.15 -3.09 -8.71
N TYR A 354 29.93 -3.49 -7.46
CA TYR A 354 28.92 -4.44 -7.04
C TYR A 354 28.53 -4.17 -5.58
N PRO A 355 27.39 -4.70 -5.11
CA PRO A 355 26.97 -4.50 -3.74
C PRO A 355 27.97 -5.10 -2.77
N MET A 356 28.21 -4.41 -1.65
CA MET A 356 29.08 -4.88 -0.58
C MET A 356 28.55 -4.44 0.78
N PRO A 357 28.77 -5.21 1.86
CA PRO A 357 28.40 -4.78 3.20
C PRO A 357 28.96 -3.41 3.59
N LEU A 358 30.19 -3.12 3.15
CA LEU A 358 30.86 -1.84 3.38
C LEU A 358 30.09 -0.66 2.80
N ASN A 359 29.53 -0.83 1.60
CA ASN A 359 28.84 0.23 0.87
C ASN A 359 27.37 0.35 1.27
N ALA A 360 26.74 -0.74 1.70
CA ALA A 360 25.34 -0.76 2.10
C ALA A 360 25.13 -0.27 3.55
N THR A 361 26.17 -0.33 4.39
CA THR A 361 26.08 0.07 5.81
C THR A 361 25.70 1.54 5.95
N GLY A 362 24.67 1.83 6.75
CA GLY A 362 24.17 3.18 7.02
C GLY A 362 23.26 3.75 5.92
N HIS A 363 22.96 2.97 4.87
CA HIS A 363 22.11 3.40 3.77
C HIS A 363 20.73 2.74 3.83
N TYR A 364 19.70 3.48 3.39
CA TYR A 364 18.31 3.04 3.43
C TYR A 364 17.92 2.08 2.30
N ASP A 365 18.51 2.28 1.12
CA ASP A 365 18.27 1.43 -0.05
C ASP A 365 19.12 0.16 0.06
N VAL A 366 18.56 -0.96 -0.40
CA VAL A 366 19.35 -2.18 -0.60
C VAL A 366 20.11 -2.08 -1.92
N GLU A 367 21.38 -2.46 -1.91
CA GLU A 367 22.18 -2.50 -3.12
C GLU A 367 21.98 -3.85 -3.82
N VAL A 368 21.72 -3.84 -5.13
CA VAL A 368 21.55 -5.05 -5.95
C VAL A 368 22.47 -5.01 -7.16
N GLY A 369 23.12 -6.14 -7.46
CA GLY A 369 24.01 -6.25 -8.61
C GLY A 369 24.50 -7.67 -8.82
N ARG A 370 25.57 -7.84 -9.60
CA ARG A 370 26.00 -9.15 -10.13
C ARG A 370 24.87 -9.87 -10.87
N ILE A 371 24.00 -9.11 -11.54
CA ILE A 371 22.78 -9.62 -12.18
C ILE A 371 23.18 -10.31 -13.47
N ARG A 372 22.86 -11.60 -13.58
CA ARG A 372 23.26 -12.44 -14.72
C ARG A 372 22.28 -13.58 -14.94
N GLN A 373 22.29 -14.13 -16.16
CA GLN A 373 21.48 -15.30 -16.49
C GLN A 373 21.94 -16.49 -15.65
N SER A 374 21.00 -17.27 -15.13
CA SER A 374 21.34 -18.51 -14.44
C SER A 374 21.76 -19.59 -15.43
N ILE A 375 22.88 -20.25 -15.15
CA ILE A 375 23.32 -21.43 -15.92
C ILE A 375 22.41 -22.63 -15.62
N VAL A 376 21.86 -22.71 -14.41
CA VAL A 376 21.04 -23.84 -13.94
C VAL A 376 19.64 -23.80 -14.55
N PHE A 377 19.04 -22.61 -14.64
CA PHE A 377 17.65 -22.43 -15.07
C PHE A 377 17.51 -21.83 -16.48
N GLY A 378 18.62 -21.61 -17.19
CA GLY A 378 18.63 -21.10 -18.56
C GLY A 378 17.92 -19.75 -18.68
N ASP A 379 17.13 -19.58 -19.72
CA ASP A 379 16.33 -18.40 -20.03
C ASP A 379 15.25 -18.08 -18.98
N HIS A 380 14.89 -19.04 -18.13
CA HIS A 380 13.93 -18.88 -17.05
C HIS A 380 14.55 -18.56 -15.68
N GLY A 381 15.86 -18.30 -15.59
CA GLY A 381 16.43 -17.95 -14.29
C GLY A 381 17.44 -16.81 -14.30
N ILE A 382 17.44 -16.09 -13.18
CA ILE A 382 18.34 -14.97 -12.92
C ILE A 382 19.06 -15.18 -11.58
N GLU A 383 20.33 -14.79 -11.54
CA GLU A 383 21.16 -14.79 -10.35
C GLU A 383 21.62 -13.38 -10.04
N PHE A 384 21.60 -12.99 -8.78
CA PHE A 384 22.03 -11.67 -8.35
C PHE A 384 22.54 -11.71 -6.90
N PHE A 385 23.19 -10.62 -6.51
CA PHE A 385 23.71 -10.39 -5.17
C PHE A 385 23.05 -9.14 -4.59
N VAL A 386 22.59 -9.25 -3.34
CA VAL A 386 21.97 -8.14 -2.60
C VAL A 386 22.84 -7.83 -1.39
N SER A 387 22.96 -6.55 -1.04
CA SER A 387 23.54 -6.13 0.24
C SER A 387 22.72 -5.00 0.84
N GLY A 388 22.32 -5.14 2.11
CA GLY A 388 21.45 -4.18 2.79
C GLY A 388 21.80 -4.03 4.26
N ASP A 389 21.63 -2.83 4.80
CA ASP A 389 21.78 -2.60 6.24
C ASP A 389 20.62 -3.24 7.01
N GLN A 390 20.93 -4.31 7.73
CA GLN A 390 19.95 -5.09 8.47
C GLN A 390 19.30 -4.29 9.61
N LEU A 391 20.05 -3.39 10.25
CA LEU A 391 19.52 -2.60 11.37
C LEU A 391 18.55 -1.54 10.89
N LEU A 392 18.72 -1.09 9.64
CA LEU A 392 17.83 -0.16 8.96
C LEU A 392 16.72 -0.92 8.22
N ARG A 393 16.91 -1.24 6.95
CA ARG A 393 15.87 -1.87 6.11
C ARG A 393 15.38 -3.19 6.70
N GLY A 394 16.26 -3.94 7.37
CA GLY A 394 15.90 -5.19 8.02
C GLY A 394 15.17 -5.04 9.37
N ALA A 395 15.07 -3.82 9.93
CA ALA A 395 14.48 -3.60 11.25
C ALA A 395 13.92 -2.18 11.42
N ALA A 396 14.76 -1.20 11.79
CA ALA A 396 14.29 0.11 12.26
C ALA A 396 13.63 0.96 11.16
N LEU A 397 14.25 1.04 9.99
CA LEU A 397 13.74 1.82 8.87
C LEU A 397 12.38 1.27 8.42
N ASN A 398 12.27 -0.06 8.28
CA ASN A 398 11.00 -0.67 7.86
C ASN A 398 9.87 -0.36 8.85
N ALA A 399 10.14 -0.45 10.16
CA ALA A 399 9.17 -0.07 11.19
C ALA A 399 8.75 1.41 11.11
N VAL A 400 9.71 2.31 10.87
CA VAL A 400 9.42 3.74 10.74
C VAL A 400 8.62 4.04 9.47
N ILE A 401 8.91 3.38 8.33
CA ILE A 401 8.13 3.57 7.10
C ILE A 401 6.70 3.01 7.28
N ILE A 402 6.52 1.87 7.96
CA ILE A 402 5.18 1.38 8.33
C ILE A 402 4.42 2.46 9.11
N ALA A 403 5.05 3.07 10.12
CA ALA A 403 4.43 4.14 10.90
C ALA A 403 4.11 5.37 10.04
N GLU A 404 5.02 5.79 9.14
CA GLU A 404 4.80 6.93 8.24
C GLU A 404 3.59 6.70 7.33
N ASP A 405 3.44 5.49 6.80
CA ASP A 405 2.32 5.13 5.94
C ASP A 405 1.01 4.97 6.70
N ALA A 406 1.06 4.46 7.93
CA ALA A 406 -0.09 4.44 8.84
C ALA A 406 -0.62 5.85 9.10
N VAL A 407 0.28 6.81 9.37
CA VAL A 407 -0.10 8.23 9.57
C VAL A 407 -0.78 8.81 8.34
N LYS A 408 -0.25 8.53 7.14
CA LYS A 408 -0.88 8.96 5.87
C LYS A 408 -2.26 8.34 5.69
N ALA A 409 -2.42 7.05 6.04
CA ALA A 409 -3.71 6.37 5.97
C ALA A 409 -4.73 6.97 6.96
N HIS A 410 -4.34 7.20 8.21
CA HIS A 410 -5.20 7.82 9.23
C HIS A 410 -5.60 9.24 8.85
N ALA A 411 -4.67 10.04 8.31
CA ALA A 411 -4.98 11.39 7.78
C ALA A 411 -6.08 11.34 6.71
N LEU A 412 -5.96 10.40 5.77
CA LEU A 412 -6.95 10.21 4.72
C LEU A 412 -8.32 9.83 5.29
N TYR A 413 -8.37 8.95 6.29
CA TYR A 413 -9.64 8.57 6.95
C TYR A 413 -10.25 9.73 7.75
N ALA A 414 -9.44 10.55 8.41
CA ALA A 414 -9.91 11.73 9.14
C ALA A 414 -10.56 12.75 8.18
N ASP A 415 -9.91 13.04 7.04
CA ASP A 415 -10.47 13.90 5.99
C ASP A 415 -11.82 13.37 5.48
N ILE A 416 -11.94 12.04 5.29
CA ILE A 416 -13.18 11.38 4.89
C ILE A 416 -14.26 11.53 5.96
N SER A 417 -13.91 11.34 7.23
CA SER A 417 -14.83 11.45 8.36
C SER A 417 -15.32 12.89 8.56
N GLU A 418 -14.42 13.87 8.50
CA GLU A 418 -14.77 15.29 8.59
C GLU A 418 -15.66 15.71 7.41
N SER A 419 -15.32 15.29 6.20
CA SER A 419 -16.17 15.52 5.02
C SER A 419 -17.55 14.88 5.17
N SER A 420 -17.63 13.69 5.77
CA SER A 420 -18.89 12.99 6.04
C SER A 420 -19.71 13.65 7.15
N ALA A 421 -19.06 14.15 8.20
CA ALA A 421 -19.69 14.88 9.30
C ALA A 421 -20.14 16.30 8.89
N ALA A 422 -19.41 16.94 7.98
CA ALA A 422 -19.84 18.18 7.35
C ALA A 422 -21.07 17.94 6.45
N ALA A 423 -21.08 16.82 5.72
CA ALA A 423 -22.22 16.40 4.91
C ALA A 423 -23.46 16.02 5.75
N SER A 424 -23.28 15.50 6.97
CA SER A 424 -24.41 15.15 7.86
C SER A 424 -25.04 16.36 8.56
N LYS A 425 -24.30 17.47 8.67
CA LYS A 425 -24.78 18.78 9.16
C LYS A 425 -25.37 19.66 8.06
N TRP A 426 -25.33 19.19 6.81
CA TRP A 426 -25.92 19.89 5.68
C TRP A 426 -27.44 19.72 5.71
N ASP A 427 -28.15 20.82 5.89
CA ASP A 427 -29.62 20.86 5.79
C ASP A 427 -30.02 20.97 4.30
N PRO A 428 -30.67 19.94 3.72
CA PRO A 428 -31.07 19.95 2.32
C PRO A 428 -32.17 20.98 1.98
N LEU A 429 -32.86 21.53 2.98
CA LEU A 429 -33.84 22.61 2.82
C LEU A 429 -33.21 24.01 2.91
N GLN A 430 -32.10 24.16 3.66
CA GLN A 430 -31.25 25.33 3.55
C GLN A 430 -30.39 25.24 2.29
N ARG A 431 -31.02 25.46 1.14
CA ARG A 431 -30.27 25.77 -0.07
C ARG A 431 -29.38 26.99 0.23
N PRO A 432 -28.04 26.89 0.14
CA PRO A 432 -27.25 28.10 -0.01
C PRO A 432 -27.87 28.89 -1.16
N LYS A 433 -28.03 30.22 -0.98
CA LYS A 433 -28.64 31.07 -2.00
C LYS A 433 -28.06 30.66 -3.35
N PRO A 434 -28.90 30.27 -4.33
CA PRO A 434 -28.42 29.90 -5.65
C PRO A 434 -27.45 30.97 -6.08
N ASN A 435 -26.20 30.57 -6.33
CA ASN A 435 -25.29 31.49 -6.96
C ASN A 435 -25.94 31.82 -8.31
N ALA A 436 -26.37 33.06 -8.50
CA ALA A 436 -27.10 33.48 -9.70
C ALA A 436 -26.26 33.23 -10.98
N GLU A 437 -24.94 33.07 -10.83
CA GLU A 437 -24.01 32.75 -11.90
C GLU A 437 -23.74 31.23 -12.07
N ALA A 438 -24.16 30.39 -11.11
CA ALA A 438 -23.98 28.92 -11.14
C ALA A 438 -25.28 28.14 -11.41
N ASP A 439 -26.42 28.82 -11.58
CA ASP A 439 -27.67 28.19 -12.03
C ASP A 439 -27.68 27.97 -13.54
N ILE A 440 -26.73 27.15 -14.00
CA ILE A 440 -26.68 26.64 -15.37
C ILE A 440 -27.83 25.64 -15.60
N SER A 441 -28.54 25.22 -14.55
CA SER A 441 -29.53 24.14 -14.60
C SER A 441 -30.81 24.52 -15.33
N GLN A 442 -31.19 25.79 -15.31
CA GLN A 442 -32.37 26.29 -16.02
C GLN A 442 -32.04 26.55 -17.51
N ALA A 443 -30.93 27.23 -17.79
CA ALA A 443 -30.48 27.50 -19.17
C ALA A 443 -30.10 26.21 -19.95
N SER A 444 -29.50 25.23 -19.28
CA SER A 444 -29.16 23.92 -19.90
C SER A 444 -30.40 23.04 -20.07
N ARG A 445 -31.42 23.16 -19.19
CA ARG A 445 -32.71 22.49 -19.39
C ARG A 445 -33.44 23.01 -20.62
N GLU A 446 -33.39 24.31 -20.88
CA GLU A 446 -34.09 24.93 -22.02
C GLU A 446 -33.36 24.73 -23.35
N GLN A 447 -32.03 24.55 -23.36
CA GLN A 447 -31.25 24.27 -24.58
C GLN A 447 -31.26 22.80 -25.03
N ASP A 448 -31.48 21.83 -24.14
CA ASP A 448 -31.41 20.39 -24.46
C ASP A 448 -32.77 19.69 -24.69
N VAL A 449 -33.90 20.42 -24.71
CA VAL A 449 -35.21 19.86 -25.11
C VAL A 449 -35.46 20.00 -26.62
N GLY A 450 -34.52 19.50 -27.42
CA GLY A 450 -34.72 19.31 -28.86
C GLY A 450 -35.53 18.04 -29.15
N THR A 451 -36.67 18.17 -29.82
CA THR A 451 -37.62 17.09 -30.18
C THR A 451 -37.18 16.16 -31.33
N ALA A 452 -35.89 15.87 -31.49
CA ALA A 452 -35.40 15.08 -32.62
C ALA A 452 -35.41 13.57 -32.34
N THR A 453 -36.22 12.83 -33.11
CA THR A 453 -36.12 11.38 -33.33
C THR A 453 -34.80 11.02 -34.02
N TYR A 454 -34.02 10.10 -33.44
CA TYR A 454 -32.69 9.71 -33.94
C TYR A 454 -32.78 8.75 -35.12
N THR A 455 -32.08 9.07 -36.21
CA THR A 455 -31.73 8.15 -37.31
C THR A 455 -30.26 7.79 -37.25
N THR A 456 -29.98 6.49 -37.36
CA THR A 456 -28.66 5.84 -37.28
C THR A 456 -27.80 6.09 -38.51
N LYS A 457 -26.51 6.43 -38.33
CA LYS A 457 -25.42 6.16 -39.30
C LYS A 457 -24.04 6.44 -38.67
N GLY A 458 -23.45 5.43 -38.04
CA GLY A 458 -22.07 5.42 -37.53
C GLY A 458 -21.53 3.98 -37.39
N PRO A 459 -20.20 3.76 -37.45
CA PRO A 459 -19.56 2.43 -37.55
C PRO A 459 -19.73 1.58 -36.28
N THR A 460 -19.66 0.25 -36.43
CA THR A 460 -20.07 -0.75 -35.43
C THR A 460 -18.96 -1.18 -34.45
N PRO A 461 -19.31 -1.63 -33.22
CA PRO A 461 -18.40 -1.84 -32.09
C PRO A 461 -17.51 -3.10 -32.12
N ASP A 462 -17.39 -3.82 -33.24
CA ASP A 462 -16.55 -5.03 -33.32
C ASP A 462 -15.03 -4.75 -33.17
N GLU A 463 -14.63 -3.49 -33.02
CA GLU A 463 -13.23 -3.05 -33.01
C GLU A 463 -12.67 -2.69 -31.60
N ASP A 464 -13.46 -2.70 -30.52
CA ASP A 464 -12.99 -2.31 -29.16
C ASP A 464 -13.23 -3.39 -28.08
N GLN A 465 -12.16 -4.08 -27.68
CA GLN A 465 -12.20 -5.18 -26.69
C GLN A 465 -12.32 -4.71 -25.22
N SER A 466 -12.35 -3.39 -24.95
CA SER A 466 -12.30 -2.84 -23.58
C SER A 466 -13.60 -2.93 -22.76
N LEU A 467 -14.69 -3.45 -23.34
CA LEU A 467 -16.04 -3.42 -22.76
C LEU A 467 -16.61 -4.79 -22.33
N LYS A 468 -15.85 -5.89 -22.42
CA LYS A 468 -16.34 -7.21 -21.97
C LYS A 468 -16.42 -7.29 -20.44
N LEU A 469 -17.61 -7.65 -19.93
CA LEU A 469 -17.81 -7.97 -18.52
C LEU A 469 -17.16 -9.31 -18.18
N ASN A 470 -16.60 -9.42 -16.98
CA ASN A 470 -16.16 -10.69 -16.44
C ASN A 470 -17.30 -11.41 -15.71
N ARG A 471 -17.09 -12.69 -15.38
CA ARG A 471 -18.10 -13.58 -14.76
C ARG A 471 -18.71 -13.03 -13.47
N SER A 472 -17.94 -12.33 -12.63
CA SER A 472 -18.46 -11.78 -11.37
C SER A 472 -19.30 -10.52 -11.61
N GLN A 473 -18.94 -9.72 -12.61
CA GLN A 473 -19.71 -8.55 -13.03
C GLN A 473 -21.05 -8.96 -13.67
N GLU A 474 -21.06 -10.02 -14.48
CA GLU A 474 -22.28 -10.62 -15.04
C GLU A 474 -23.23 -11.12 -13.94
N ALA A 475 -22.70 -11.84 -12.94
CA ALA A 475 -23.49 -12.33 -11.81
C ALA A 475 -24.12 -11.18 -11.00
N ALA A 476 -23.34 -10.12 -10.74
CA ALA A 476 -23.84 -8.93 -10.06
C ALA A 476 -24.97 -8.25 -10.84
N LEU A 477 -24.82 -8.14 -12.16
CA LEU A 477 -25.82 -7.55 -13.03
C LEU A 477 -27.14 -8.32 -13.04
N ARG A 478 -27.09 -9.65 -13.18
CA ARG A 478 -28.28 -10.51 -13.11
C ARG A 478 -29.01 -10.35 -11.79
N LEU A 479 -28.28 -10.39 -10.68
CA LEU A 479 -28.85 -10.25 -9.33
C LEU A 479 -29.62 -8.92 -9.15
N VAL A 480 -29.08 -7.82 -9.70
CA VAL A 480 -29.68 -6.48 -9.59
C VAL A 480 -30.90 -6.32 -10.50
N LEU A 481 -30.89 -6.90 -11.70
CA LEU A 481 -31.99 -6.76 -12.67
C LEU A 481 -33.17 -7.71 -12.38
N GLU A 482 -32.89 -8.95 -11.96
CA GLU A 482 -33.89 -9.98 -11.68
C GLU A 482 -34.64 -9.72 -10.37
N ARG A 483 -33.93 -9.36 -9.30
CA ARG A 483 -34.55 -9.12 -7.99
C ARG A 483 -34.96 -7.66 -7.92
N ARG A 484 -36.22 -7.35 -7.56
CA ARG A 484 -36.71 -5.98 -7.30
C ARG A 484 -36.05 -5.37 -6.05
N ARG A 485 -34.72 -5.20 -6.06
CA ARG A 485 -33.97 -4.63 -4.95
C ARG A 485 -34.09 -3.11 -5.01
N ARG A 486 -34.42 -2.50 -3.86
CA ARG A 486 -34.50 -1.03 -3.72
C ARG A 486 -33.10 -0.38 -3.63
N PHE A 487 -32.05 -1.17 -3.42
CA PHE A 487 -30.69 -0.68 -3.19
C PHE A 487 -29.65 -1.73 -3.63
N SER A 488 -28.51 -1.28 -4.17
CA SER A 488 -27.40 -2.15 -4.60
C SER A 488 -26.07 -1.42 -4.46
N LEU A 489 -25.07 -2.06 -3.83
CA LEU A 489 -23.75 -1.49 -3.57
C LEU A 489 -22.69 -2.22 -4.40
N VAL A 490 -21.86 -1.47 -5.14
CA VAL A 490 -20.73 -2.00 -5.93
C VAL A 490 -19.42 -1.58 -5.26
N GLN A 491 -18.73 -2.52 -4.60
CA GLN A 491 -17.47 -2.28 -3.87
C GLN A 491 -16.31 -3.12 -4.45
N GLY A 492 -15.08 -2.61 -4.33
CA GLY A 492 -13.86 -3.29 -4.78
C GLY A 492 -12.64 -2.35 -4.91
N PRO A 493 -11.40 -2.87 -4.93
CA PRO A 493 -10.17 -2.07 -5.10
C PRO A 493 -10.15 -1.22 -6.39
N PRO A 494 -9.38 -0.12 -6.49
CA PRO A 494 -9.23 0.62 -7.74
C PRO A 494 -8.81 -0.28 -8.91
N GLY A 495 -9.34 -0.04 -10.12
CA GLY A 495 -9.01 -0.83 -11.31
C GLY A 495 -9.81 -2.13 -11.52
N THR A 496 -10.63 -2.57 -10.56
CA THR A 496 -11.38 -3.84 -10.66
C THR A 496 -12.68 -3.78 -11.48
N GLY A 497 -12.83 -2.79 -12.37
CA GLY A 497 -13.99 -2.69 -13.25
C GLY A 497 -15.30 -2.20 -12.60
N LYS A 498 -15.25 -1.61 -11.40
CA LYS A 498 -16.46 -1.07 -10.70
C LYS A 498 -17.27 -0.09 -11.56
N THR A 499 -16.60 0.83 -12.25
CA THR A 499 -17.27 1.80 -13.14
C THR A 499 -17.97 1.07 -14.27
N THR A 500 -17.32 0.09 -14.89
CA THR A 500 -17.89 -0.76 -15.94
C THR A 500 -19.14 -1.51 -15.45
N THR A 501 -19.08 -2.09 -14.25
CA THR A 501 -20.23 -2.76 -13.63
C THR A 501 -21.38 -1.79 -13.34
N ALA A 502 -21.09 -0.63 -12.76
CA ALA A 502 -22.10 0.38 -12.43
C ALA A 502 -22.79 0.93 -13.68
N VAL A 503 -22.03 1.24 -14.73
CA VAL A 503 -22.56 1.65 -16.04
C VAL A 503 -23.49 0.58 -16.61
N SER A 504 -23.08 -0.69 -16.56
CA SER A 504 -23.87 -1.80 -17.10
C SER A 504 -25.20 -1.98 -16.35
N ILE A 505 -25.19 -1.83 -15.02
CA ILE A 505 -26.40 -1.84 -14.19
C ILE A 505 -27.33 -0.70 -14.59
N ILE A 506 -26.81 0.52 -14.73
CA ILE A 506 -27.60 1.71 -15.09
C ILE A 506 -28.24 1.53 -16.48
N CYS A 507 -27.47 1.08 -17.48
CA CYS A 507 -27.97 0.82 -18.82
C CYS A 507 -29.06 -0.28 -18.82
N GLY A 508 -28.84 -1.38 -18.07
CA GLY A 508 -29.82 -2.45 -17.90
C GLY A 508 -31.12 -1.93 -17.28
N TRP A 509 -31.03 -1.14 -16.21
CA TRP A 509 -32.18 -0.54 -15.54
C TRP A 509 -32.99 0.36 -16.47
N LEU A 510 -32.33 1.26 -17.20
CA LEU A 510 -32.99 2.19 -18.13
C LEU A 510 -33.72 1.46 -19.26
N ARG A 511 -33.21 0.30 -19.74
CA ARG A 511 -33.90 -0.51 -20.77
C ARG A 511 -35.17 -1.16 -20.25
N THR A 512 -35.23 -1.54 -18.97
CA THR A 512 -36.46 -2.08 -18.36
C THR A 512 -37.57 -1.03 -18.18
N ARG A 513 -37.34 0.24 -18.60
CA ARG A 513 -38.27 1.38 -18.49
C ARG A 513 -38.79 1.61 -17.07
N ARG A 514 -38.02 1.23 -16.05
CA ARG A 514 -38.36 1.37 -14.62
C ARG A 514 -38.15 2.79 -14.05
N GLY A 515 -37.97 3.80 -14.91
CA GLY A 515 -37.81 5.19 -14.52
C GLY A 515 -36.36 5.70 -14.53
N PRO A 516 -36.15 6.98 -14.16
CA PRO A 516 -34.83 7.61 -14.11
C PRO A 516 -33.94 6.98 -13.05
N VAL A 517 -32.62 7.04 -13.24
CA VAL A 517 -31.62 6.51 -12.31
C VAL A 517 -30.82 7.66 -11.70
N LEU A 518 -30.78 7.71 -10.37
CA LEU A 518 -29.81 8.53 -9.64
C LEU A 518 -28.58 7.68 -9.34
N ALA A 519 -27.43 8.08 -9.87
CA ALA A 519 -26.15 7.46 -9.56
C ALA A 519 -25.26 8.45 -8.81
N SER A 520 -24.74 8.02 -7.66
CA SER A 520 -23.79 8.79 -6.85
C SER A 520 -22.45 8.09 -6.78
N ALA A 521 -21.38 8.88 -6.62
CA ALA A 521 -20.03 8.38 -6.39
C ALA A 521 -19.38 9.18 -5.26
N PHE A 522 -18.41 8.57 -4.60
CA PHE A 522 -17.70 9.16 -3.46
C PHE A 522 -16.88 10.42 -3.81
N SER A 523 -16.57 10.65 -5.09
CA SER A 523 -15.79 11.81 -5.53
C SER A 523 -16.29 12.37 -6.86
N ASN A 524 -16.04 13.66 -7.11
CA ASN A 524 -16.32 14.31 -8.39
C ASN A 524 -15.70 13.54 -9.56
N ARG A 525 -14.47 13.04 -9.42
CA ARG A 525 -13.82 12.23 -10.45
C ARG A 525 -14.55 10.92 -10.73
N GLY A 526 -15.10 10.28 -9.69
CA GLY A 526 -15.94 9.09 -9.85
C GLY A 526 -17.22 9.38 -10.62
N THR A 527 -17.90 10.49 -10.27
CA THR A 527 -19.11 10.95 -10.94
C THR A 527 -18.84 11.34 -12.40
N ASP A 528 -17.73 12.04 -12.65
CA ASP A 528 -17.32 12.49 -13.98
C ASP A 528 -16.95 11.29 -14.87
N ASN A 529 -16.21 10.31 -14.33
CA ASN A 529 -15.92 9.06 -15.05
C ASN A 529 -17.20 8.31 -15.42
N LEU A 530 -18.15 8.21 -14.50
CA LEU A 530 -19.43 7.54 -14.76
C LEU A 530 -20.24 8.30 -15.83
N ALA A 531 -20.32 9.62 -15.70
CA ALA A 531 -21.04 10.47 -16.63
C ALA A 531 -20.41 10.47 -18.03
N GLU A 532 -19.08 10.49 -18.14
CA GLU A 532 -18.38 10.42 -19.43
C GLU A 532 -18.66 9.10 -20.14
N VAL A 533 -18.54 7.97 -19.43
CA VAL A 533 -18.78 6.65 -20.03
C VAL A 533 -20.25 6.50 -20.45
N LEU A 534 -21.20 6.90 -19.60
CA LEU A 534 -22.63 6.88 -19.95
C LEU A 534 -22.97 7.82 -21.11
N HIS A 535 -22.34 9.00 -21.16
CA HIS A 535 -22.49 9.95 -22.27
C HIS A 535 -21.96 9.36 -23.58
N ASN A 536 -20.77 8.76 -23.56
CA ASN A 536 -20.21 8.09 -24.73
C ASN A 536 -21.08 6.91 -25.19
N LEU A 537 -21.77 6.25 -24.25
CA LEU A 537 -22.79 5.23 -24.52
C LEU A 537 -24.17 5.83 -24.81
N GLY A 538 -24.30 7.08 -25.24
CA GLY A 538 -25.55 7.62 -25.73
C GLY A 538 -26.65 7.76 -24.66
N VAL A 539 -26.35 7.63 -23.36
CA VAL A 539 -27.32 7.84 -22.27
C VAL A 539 -27.47 9.33 -22.00
N ARG A 540 -28.71 9.79 -21.75
CA ARG A 540 -28.95 11.16 -21.26
C ARG A 540 -28.55 11.22 -19.79
N VAL A 541 -27.50 11.98 -19.48
CA VAL A 541 -26.95 12.09 -18.13
C VAL A 541 -27.03 13.55 -17.70
N LEU A 542 -27.61 13.79 -16.52
CA LEU A 542 -27.51 15.07 -15.84
C LEU A 542 -26.47 14.96 -14.72
N ARG A 543 -25.30 15.60 -14.89
CA ARG A 543 -24.27 15.66 -13.85
C ARG A 543 -24.63 16.74 -12.83
N VAL A 544 -24.88 16.34 -11.58
CA VAL A 544 -25.11 17.25 -10.44
C VAL A 544 -23.89 17.24 -9.52
N GLY A 545 -23.33 18.41 -9.19
CA GLY A 545 -22.19 18.54 -8.28
C GLY A 545 -21.54 19.93 -8.32
N LEU A 546 -20.57 20.20 -7.44
CA LEU A 546 -19.86 21.48 -7.40
C LEU A 546 -19.07 21.69 -8.71
N CYS A 547 -19.22 22.87 -9.32
CA CYS A 547 -18.47 23.31 -10.49
C CYS A 547 -17.49 24.44 -10.07
N PRO A 548 -16.27 24.54 -10.65
CA PRO A 548 -15.36 25.64 -10.35
C PRO A 548 -16.01 26.99 -10.66
N GLN A 549 -15.89 27.95 -9.73
CA GLN A 549 -16.53 29.27 -9.82
C GLN A 549 -16.04 30.11 -11.02
N ASP A 550 -14.83 29.87 -11.50
CA ASP A 550 -14.17 30.62 -12.57
C ASP A 550 -14.55 30.14 -13.98
N ARG A 551 -15.29 29.02 -14.10
CA ARG A 551 -15.72 28.48 -15.40
C ARG A 551 -16.97 27.60 -15.25
N PRO A 552 -18.17 28.18 -15.09
CA PRO A 552 -19.41 27.41 -15.12
C PRO A 552 -19.60 26.80 -16.52
N TYR A 553 -19.65 25.47 -16.59
CA TYR A 553 -19.99 24.73 -17.81
C TYR A 553 -20.90 23.55 -17.45
N SER A 554 -21.78 23.13 -18.38
CA SER A 554 -22.42 21.83 -18.28
C SER A 554 -21.39 20.75 -18.61
N PHE A 555 -21.34 19.66 -17.84
CA PHE A 555 -20.36 18.59 -18.09
C PHE A 555 -20.44 18.07 -19.54
N GLU A 556 -21.65 18.02 -20.10
CA GLU A 556 -21.90 17.66 -21.49
C GLU A 556 -21.29 18.67 -22.48
N THR A 557 -21.44 19.98 -22.24
CA THR A 557 -20.76 21.03 -23.03
C THR A 557 -19.24 20.86 -22.99
N ARG A 558 -18.68 20.58 -21.81
CA ARG A 558 -17.23 20.36 -21.66
C ARG A 558 -16.74 19.11 -22.38
N LEU A 559 -17.51 18.02 -22.36
CA LEU A 559 -17.20 16.82 -23.14
C LEU A 559 -17.17 17.16 -24.65
N ARG A 560 -18.17 17.90 -25.14
CA ARG A 560 -18.20 18.37 -26.54
C ARG A 560 -17.00 19.26 -26.89
N GLU A 561 -16.64 20.21 -26.03
CA GLU A 561 -15.45 21.07 -26.20
C GLU A 561 -14.13 20.27 -26.20
N CYS A 562 -14.07 19.18 -25.44
CA CYS A 562 -12.93 18.24 -25.43
C CYS A 562 -12.95 17.26 -26.62
N GLY A 563 -13.81 17.46 -27.62
CA GLY A 563 -13.91 16.60 -28.80
C GLY A 563 -14.54 15.24 -28.51
N LYS A 564 -15.15 15.04 -27.34
CA LYS A 564 -15.92 13.83 -27.02
C LYS A 564 -17.31 13.98 -27.60
N GLN A 565 -17.65 13.11 -28.55
CA GLN A 565 -18.98 13.05 -29.13
C GLN A 565 -19.77 11.93 -28.45
N ARG A 566 -21.05 12.19 -28.22
CA ARG A 566 -22.02 11.18 -27.79
C ARG A 566 -22.06 10.07 -28.83
N GLY A 567 -21.78 8.84 -28.42
CA GLY A 567 -21.77 7.69 -29.33
C GLY A 567 -23.18 7.18 -29.64
N ASP A 568 -23.33 6.57 -30.83
CA ASP A 568 -24.58 5.97 -31.31
C ASP A 568 -24.82 4.54 -30.77
N ALA A 569 -23.82 3.93 -30.13
CA ALA A 569 -23.76 2.50 -29.80
C ALA A 569 -24.48 2.10 -28.48
N GLY A 570 -25.25 3.01 -27.88
CA GLY A 570 -25.47 3.05 -26.44
C GLY A 570 -26.10 1.87 -25.72
N MET A 571 -26.87 1.03 -26.42
CA MET A 571 -27.62 -0.05 -25.78
C MET A 571 -27.36 -1.42 -26.39
N ARG A 572 -26.86 -1.54 -27.64
CA ARG A 572 -26.85 -2.83 -28.34
C ARG A 572 -25.70 -3.75 -27.89
N HIS A 573 -24.51 -3.20 -27.66
CA HIS A 573 -23.30 -3.98 -27.39
C HIS A 573 -23.13 -4.45 -25.93
N VAL A 574 -23.48 -3.60 -24.95
CA VAL A 574 -23.60 -4.02 -23.53
C VAL A 574 -24.61 -5.17 -23.39
N MET A 575 -25.58 -5.25 -24.31
CA MET A 575 -26.68 -6.21 -24.27
C MET A 575 -26.39 -7.53 -24.98
N GLU A 576 -25.45 -7.60 -25.93
CA GLU A 576 -24.98 -8.88 -26.47
C GLU A 576 -24.30 -9.73 -25.39
N THR A 577 -23.65 -9.09 -24.41
CA THR A 577 -23.07 -9.75 -23.22
C THR A 577 -24.13 -10.14 -22.19
N ILE A 578 -25.24 -9.40 -22.13
CA ILE A 578 -26.34 -9.66 -21.19
C ILE A 578 -27.21 -10.82 -21.69
N ASP A 579 -27.15 -11.17 -22.98
CA ASP A 579 -28.15 -12.08 -23.52
C ASP A 579 -27.82 -13.01 -24.68
N ALA A 580 -27.65 -14.28 -24.33
CA ALA A 580 -28.14 -15.41 -25.11
C ALA A 580 -29.27 -16.21 -24.40
N ASP A 581 -29.65 -15.87 -23.16
CA ASP A 581 -30.60 -16.67 -22.34
C ASP A 581 -31.61 -15.89 -21.46
N ALA A 582 -31.38 -14.61 -21.16
CA ALA A 582 -32.25 -13.76 -20.35
C ALA A 582 -33.41 -13.09 -21.14
N THR A 583 -33.28 -12.74 -22.42
CA THR A 583 -34.24 -11.87 -23.14
C THR A 583 -35.51 -12.66 -23.43
N LYS A 584 -35.39 -14.00 -23.55
CA LYS A 584 -36.54 -14.89 -23.69
C LYS A 584 -37.42 -14.94 -22.44
N GLN A 585 -36.88 -14.68 -21.25
CA GLN A 585 -37.68 -14.59 -20.01
C GLN A 585 -38.19 -13.18 -19.71
N PHE A 586 -37.53 -12.13 -20.23
CA PHE A 586 -37.88 -10.74 -19.92
C PHE A 586 -38.91 -10.10 -20.88
N ALA A 587 -39.16 -10.70 -22.06
CA ALA A 587 -40.07 -10.15 -23.07
C ALA A 587 -41.50 -10.73 -23.06
N SER A 588 -41.74 -11.86 -22.40
CA SER A 588 -43.10 -12.42 -22.25
C SER A 588 -43.77 -11.79 -21.03
N GLY A 589 -44.60 -10.78 -21.29
CA GLY A 589 -45.60 -10.35 -20.33
C GLY A 589 -46.47 -11.52 -19.91
N VAL A 590 -46.67 -11.61 -18.59
CA VAL A 590 -47.81 -12.18 -17.86
C VAL A 590 -48.80 -12.99 -18.70
N ASP A 591 -48.91 -14.29 -18.40
CA ASP A 591 -50.21 -14.93 -18.29
C ASP A 591 -50.38 -15.51 -16.89
N SER A 592 -51.57 -15.25 -16.37
CA SER A 592 -52.16 -15.69 -15.11
C SER A 592 -52.38 -17.20 -15.07
N GLU A 593 -52.42 -17.75 -13.86
CA GLU A 593 -52.75 -19.15 -13.53
C GLU A 593 -51.62 -20.16 -13.74
N ASP A 594 -50.53 -20.03 -12.98
CA ASP A 594 -49.86 -21.18 -12.34
C ASP A 594 -48.73 -20.68 -11.46
N LEU A 595 -48.90 -20.83 -10.14
CA LEU A 595 -47.90 -20.84 -9.06
C LEU A 595 -48.57 -20.79 -7.66
N CYS A 596 -49.91 -20.82 -7.61
CA CYS A 596 -50.66 -21.24 -6.42
C CYS A 596 -50.86 -22.76 -6.40
N THR A 597 -49.82 -23.54 -6.10
CA THR A 597 -49.97 -24.86 -5.45
C THR A 597 -48.67 -25.28 -4.76
N GLY A 598 -48.70 -25.36 -3.41
CA GLY A 598 -47.74 -26.14 -2.59
C GLY A 598 -46.84 -25.29 -1.67
N GLN A 599 -47.38 -24.67 -0.61
CA GLN A 599 -47.20 -25.08 0.80
C GLN A 599 -45.74 -25.41 1.20
N LEU A 600 -45.08 -24.60 2.04
CA LEU A 600 -45.32 -24.50 3.50
C LEU A 600 -45.67 -23.08 4.01
N ASP A 601 -46.96 -22.88 4.27
CA ASP A 601 -47.63 -22.41 5.52
C ASP A 601 -46.77 -22.36 6.81
N LEU A 602 -46.89 -21.42 7.78
CA LEU A 602 -48.06 -20.75 8.39
C LEU A 602 -47.68 -19.35 8.97
N VAL A 603 -48.42 -18.26 8.66
CA VAL A 603 -49.51 -17.58 9.44
C VAL A 603 -49.02 -16.37 10.26
N ALA A 604 -49.68 -15.20 10.31
CA ALA A 604 -50.84 -14.67 9.60
C ALA A 604 -51.10 -13.19 9.99
N ASP A 605 -51.94 -12.55 9.16
CA ASP A 605 -52.93 -11.47 9.41
C ASP A 605 -52.41 -10.06 9.83
N LEU A 606 -52.89 -8.94 9.29
CA LEU A 606 -54.26 -8.58 8.87
C LEU A 606 -54.32 -7.63 7.65
N GLN A 607 -55.41 -7.82 6.90
CA GLN A 607 -56.17 -7.00 5.93
C GLN A 607 -56.34 -5.52 6.35
N SER A 608 -56.88 -4.55 5.61
CA SER A 608 -57.25 -4.20 4.22
C SER A 608 -57.54 -2.68 4.30
N ASP A 609 -57.50 -1.95 3.18
CA ASP A 609 -58.57 -1.02 2.76
C ASP A 609 -58.11 0.01 1.72
N ASP A 610 -59.06 0.28 0.82
CA ASP A 610 -59.08 1.21 -0.30
C ASP A 610 -58.97 2.68 0.13
N ASP A 611 -58.25 3.48 -0.66
CA ASP A 611 -58.76 4.72 -1.28
C ASP A 611 -57.64 5.40 -2.10
N LYS A 612 -57.97 5.82 -3.33
CA LYS A 612 -57.14 6.74 -4.14
C LYS A 612 -57.65 8.17 -3.95
N PRO A 613 -56.77 9.19 -3.92
CA PRO A 613 -56.61 10.00 -5.13
C PRO A 613 -55.18 10.51 -5.42
N GLU A 614 -54.98 10.84 -6.70
CA GLU A 614 -53.98 11.67 -7.43
C GLU A 614 -52.57 12.03 -6.86
N PRO A 615 -51.54 12.15 -7.74
CA PRO A 615 -50.16 12.39 -7.32
C PRO A 615 -49.94 13.84 -6.89
N GLU A 616 -49.88 14.07 -5.58
CA GLU A 616 -49.28 15.29 -5.04
C GLU A 616 -47.75 15.27 -5.22
N PHE A 617 -47.20 16.38 -5.71
CA PHE A 617 -45.78 16.66 -5.65
C PHE A 617 -45.33 16.81 -4.20
N HIS A 618 -44.37 15.99 -3.75
CA HIS A 618 -43.67 16.18 -2.48
C HIS A 618 -42.16 16.25 -2.71
N TRP A 619 -41.56 17.39 -2.33
CA TRP A 619 -40.12 17.60 -2.23
C TRP A 619 -39.69 17.46 -0.76
N ILE A 620 -38.60 16.70 -0.56
CA ILE A 620 -37.60 16.72 0.53
C ILE A 620 -38.12 16.44 1.95
N GLU A 621 -37.59 15.37 2.57
CA GLU A 621 -36.67 15.51 3.71
C GLU A 621 -35.95 14.19 4.01
N SER A 622 -34.66 14.31 4.27
CA SER A 622 -33.84 13.31 4.94
C SER A 622 -34.07 13.43 6.44
N TRP A 623 -34.24 12.32 7.15
CA TRP A 623 -33.79 12.26 8.55
C TRP A 623 -33.27 10.87 8.94
N GLN A 624 -32.37 10.95 9.93
CA GLN A 624 -31.45 9.99 10.53
C GLN A 624 -32.20 8.82 11.19
N GLY A 625 -31.70 7.59 11.20
CA GLY A 625 -30.62 7.14 12.08
C GLY A 625 -31.20 6.53 13.37
N VAL A 626 -31.04 5.22 13.58
CA VAL A 626 -31.14 4.58 14.91
C VAL A 626 -29.97 3.60 15.04
N GLU A 627 -29.10 3.88 15.99
CA GLU A 627 -28.12 2.96 16.56
C GLU A 627 -28.82 1.72 17.15
N VAL A 628 -28.25 0.54 16.97
CA VAL A 628 -28.41 -0.53 17.95
C VAL A 628 -27.05 -1.14 18.20
N GLY A 629 -26.59 -1.00 19.45
CA GLY A 629 -25.34 -1.53 19.94
C GLY A 629 -25.28 -3.05 19.87
N PHE A 630 -24.10 -3.57 19.53
CA PHE A 630 -23.79 -4.98 19.71
C PHE A 630 -23.48 -5.23 21.19
N GLN A 631 -24.51 -5.55 21.97
CA GLN A 631 -24.35 -6.29 23.22
C GLN A 631 -24.34 -7.79 22.94
N ASN A 632 -23.43 -8.47 23.63
CA ASN A 632 -23.25 -9.92 23.72
C ASN A 632 -24.56 -10.71 23.66
N ILE A 633 -24.61 -11.68 22.75
CA ILE A 633 -25.48 -12.86 22.86
C ILE A 633 -24.58 -14.09 22.84
N SER A 634 -24.01 -14.38 24.01
CA SER A 634 -23.52 -15.72 24.36
C SER A 634 -24.01 -16.00 25.76
N GLU A 635 -25.23 -16.54 25.89
CA GLU A 635 -25.64 -17.49 26.94
C GLU A 635 -27.16 -17.71 26.93
N ARG A 636 -27.54 -18.98 27.16
CA ARG A 636 -28.89 -19.53 27.40
C ARG A 636 -29.78 -19.85 26.19
N ALA A 637 -29.48 -20.98 25.57
CA ALA A 637 -30.50 -21.94 25.15
C ALA A 637 -29.98 -23.39 25.28
N GLN A 638 -29.57 -23.80 26.48
CA GLN A 638 -29.48 -25.22 26.84
C GLN A 638 -29.90 -25.42 28.30
N SER A 639 -31.20 -25.60 28.52
CA SER A 639 -31.71 -26.36 29.66
C SER A 639 -33.06 -26.98 29.31
N GLY A 640 -33.09 -28.31 29.29
CA GLY A 640 -34.25 -29.12 29.65
C GLY A 640 -35.34 -29.33 28.59
N ARG A 641 -35.22 -30.43 27.84
CA ARG A 641 -36.08 -31.59 28.11
C ARG A 641 -35.46 -32.88 27.61
N GLU A 642 -35.60 -33.85 28.49
CA GLU A 642 -34.95 -35.14 28.57
C GLU A 642 -35.92 -36.23 28.05
N VAL A 643 -35.34 -37.38 27.70
CA VAL A 643 -35.84 -38.75 27.93
C VAL A 643 -36.09 -39.65 26.70
N ARG A 644 -35.32 -40.78 26.74
CA ARG A 644 -35.47 -42.15 26.19
C ARG A 644 -34.86 -42.43 24.80
N ARG A 645 -33.70 -43.10 24.77
CA ARG A 645 -33.42 -44.56 24.94
C ARG A 645 -33.51 -45.26 23.58
N ASP A 646 -32.38 -45.65 23.00
CA ASP A 646 -31.98 -47.06 23.02
C ASP A 646 -30.53 -47.27 22.53
N GLN A 647 -29.98 -48.37 23.05
CA GLN A 647 -28.63 -48.90 22.88
C GLN A 647 -28.31 -49.21 21.40
N VAL A 648 -27.03 -49.14 21.01
CA VAL A 648 -26.23 -50.28 20.50
C VAL A 648 -24.75 -49.85 20.46
N SER A 649 -23.91 -50.86 20.66
CA SER A 649 -22.50 -50.92 21.04
C SER A 649 -21.46 -50.59 19.97
N SER A 650 -20.23 -50.47 20.49
CA SER A 650 -18.95 -51.06 20.01
C SER A 650 -18.17 -50.41 18.86
N SER A 651 -17.02 -49.83 19.27
CA SER A 651 -15.65 -50.05 18.78
C SER A 651 -15.30 -49.92 17.29
N GLY A 652 -14.33 -49.05 17.02
CA GLY A 652 -13.55 -48.94 15.78
C GLY A 652 -12.61 -47.77 15.86
#